data_AF-A0A409YXW6-F1
#
_entry.id   AF-A0A409YXW6-F1
#
_cell.length_a   1.000
_cell.length_b   1.000
_cell.length_c   1.000
_cell.angle_alpha   90.00
_cell.angle_beta   90.00
_cell.angle_gamma   90.00
#
_symmetry.space_group_name_H-M   'P 1'
#
loop_
_entity.id
_entity.type
_entity.pdbx_description
1 polymer ?
#
loop_
_entity_poly.entity_id
_entity_poly.type
_entity_poly.pdbx_seq_one_letter_code
_entity_poly.pdbx_strand_id
1 'polypeptide(L)'
;MLARISPNVARSCHAIFARLYSEIRSQHNQSIIDLLLKHKQEEQDKANPNSFKVTAFSKAVQAVVQYQHPIKSGRDILQLRGIGPGIAARINEYLLSQEDLSDEALYEELRRSQALSTLSSVPGIGSVTAKKLVEAGCYTLNDLKSGKFSSFLSVRQIAKIKYADHLECPAQRREAEEVLDFCRDSLEPPYELMLVGDYRRGFTSFSDIHLMISHPDFVFVPFPTEQNPDEQSDTPKKRSRGRKKNEEKSSLLLSDVVPKLQQRGLVAETLGSSSKTWEGIVRVPGQRDTWGDRLDRISAVKNVEGDFRKVSLHLVPQKSRGASLICLTGDAEFEKDICYRARQRNMFFNEYGLWRWTFNSPSSNPETETVFSRPFGGDYETATTQKTGYWSLLPSATEQDIFREIGMDFVDPTRRNFSPTKYNIEDSNIALLGSDLEKRVREHAGDKESAWADAGKVPGLQIWRIEQFRVLPWPKEKTGYFYDGDSYIVLQTYKKSEEDKNLSYHLHFWLGEDTSQDEAGTAAYKTVELDDHLDGKPVQYREVQGYESQQFLSYFPHFICLKGGVATGFHHVSEHPPPDTRKLYRINLSHHPVGDEGHSKSHLTVREVPATAESLVAGDVYVLDKGTHILQFNTRASAGQERFKAAEFVQSIVNERESQCDVTVFDEGDSAAMRFLREFGQDVSLPLHPKAPTALSAEHDAEIPPIVIFRLSDESGTPEFEKILPPYSKASLSSDDVFLVDAASNSSHPAIYIWIGRNASLNEKRLALQYAQRYLYHKRSNEGSGFRVDVGIPIIKLLEGNETAVFLRATQG
;
A
#
# COMPACT_ATOMS: atom_id res chain seq x y z
N MET A 1 -47.84 -61.91 21.26
CA MET A 1 -48.39 -62.35 19.97
C MET A 1 -48.01 -61.30 18.94
N LEU A 2 -47.16 -61.66 17.98
CA LEU A 2 -46.66 -60.80 16.89
C LEU A 2 -47.75 -60.48 15.86
N ALA A 3 -47.76 -59.26 15.31
CA ALA A 3 -47.96 -58.93 13.87
C ALA A 3 -48.02 -57.39 13.67
N ARG A 4 -46.99 -56.77 13.06
CA ARG A 4 -46.91 -56.34 11.63
C ARG A 4 -47.81 -55.15 11.25
N ILE A 5 -47.22 -53.95 11.13
CA ILE A 5 -47.61 -52.93 10.14
C ILE A 5 -46.35 -52.50 9.38
N SER A 6 -46.49 -52.42 8.06
CA SER A 6 -45.43 -52.42 7.03
C SER A 6 -44.75 -51.05 6.82
N PRO A 7 -43.47 -51.00 6.37
CA PRO A 7 -42.71 -49.76 6.07
C PRO A 7 -43.19 -48.93 4.88
N ASN A 8 -44.34 -49.26 4.26
CA ASN A 8 -44.79 -48.62 3.01
C ASN A 8 -45.59 -47.32 3.18
N VAL A 9 -45.98 -46.92 4.39
CA VAL A 9 -46.74 -45.67 4.60
C VAL A 9 -45.81 -44.46 4.74
N ALA A 10 -44.59 -44.63 5.25
CA ALA A 10 -43.61 -43.54 5.40
C ALA A 10 -42.98 -43.08 4.07
N ARG A 11 -42.92 -43.96 3.06
CA ARG A 11 -42.37 -43.62 1.73
C ARG A 11 -43.33 -42.83 0.84
N SER A 12 -44.65 -42.88 1.10
CA SER A 12 -45.63 -42.17 0.26
C SER A 12 -45.76 -40.68 0.61
N CYS A 13 -45.47 -40.26 1.86
CA CYS A 13 -45.50 -38.84 2.22
C CYS A 13 -44.23 -38.09 1.78
N HIS A 14 -43.07 -38.75 1.75
CA HIS A 14 -41.82 -38.15 1.30
C HIS A 14 -41.76 -37.96 -0.23
N ALA A 15 -42.35 -38.86 -1.01
CA ALA A 15 -42.41 -38.73 -2.47
C ALA A 15 -43.38 -37.62 -2.94
N ILE A 16 -44.45 -37.37 -2.19
CA ILE A 16 -45.40 -36.28 -2.46
C ILE A 16 -44.80 -34.93 -2.07
N PHE A 17 -44.08 -34.85 -0.94
CA PHE A 17 -43.33 -33.64 -0.55
C PHE A 17 -42.16 -33.33 -1.50
N ALA A 18 -41.43 -34.35 -1.97
CA ALA A 18 -40.32 -34.17 -2.92
C ALA A 18 -40.81 -33.78 -4.33
N ARG A 19 -41.99 -34.24 -4.76
CA ARG A 19 -42.61 -33.77 -6.02
C ARG A 19 -43.10 -32.33 -5.92
N LEU A 20 -43.77 -31.96 -4.83
CA LEU A 20 -44.25 -30.59 -4.59
C LEU A 20 -43.10 -29.56 -4.43
N TYR A 21 -41.93 -29.98 -3.94
CA TYR A 21 -40.74 -29.11 -3.86
C TYR A 21 -39.96 -28.97 -5.18
N SER A 22 -40.19 -29.86 -6.16
CA SER A 22 -39.51 -29.81 -7.46
C SER A 22 -40.18 -28.88 -8.49
N GLU A 23 -41.37 -28.36 -8.18
CA GLU A 23 -42.18 -27.54 -9.10
C GLU A 23 -42.17 -26.02 -8.82
N ILE A 24 -41.42 -25.54 -7.83
CA ILE A 24 -41.18 -24.09 -7.67
C ILE A 24 -39.90 -23.71 -8.42
N ARG A 25 -39.92 -23.88 -9.75
CA ARG A 25 -39.02 -23.13 -10.64
C ARG A 25 -39.50 -21.68 -10.64
N SER A 26 -38.58 -20.72 -10.56
CA SER A 26 -38.89 -19.33 -10.88
C SER A 26 -39.41 -19.27 -12.33
N GLN A 27 -40.73 -19.26 -12.52
CA GLN A 27 -41.36 -19.13 -13.84
C GLN A 27 -40.99 -17.82 -14.56
N HIS A 28 -40.44 -16.85 -13.81
CA HIS A 28 -40.21 -15.48 -14.28
C HIS A 28 -38.75 -15.16 -14.66
N ASN A 29 -37.75 -15.89 -14.13
CA ASN A 29 -36.32 -15.55 -14.32
C ASN A 29 -35.56 -16.53 -15.23
N GLN A 30 -36.26 -17.39 -15.97
CA GLN A 30 -35.64 -18.45 -16.77
C GLN A 30 -34.64 -17.90 -17.80
N SER A 31 -34.95 -16.78 -18.44
CA SER A 31 -34.05 -16.14 -19.43
C SER A 31 -32.73 -15.66 -18.82
N ILE A 32 -32.73 -15.19 -17.58
CA ILE A 32 -31.52 -14.77 -16.83
C ILE A 32 -30.73 -16.01 -16.39
N ILE A 33 -31.42 -17.07 -15.98
CA ILE A 33 -30.79 -18.36 -15.65
C ILE A 33 -30.07 -18.91 -16.88
N ASP A 34 -30.71 -18.88 -18.05
CA ASP A 34 -30.15 -19.37 -19.31
C ASP A 34 -28.94 -18.53 -19.75
N LEU A 35 -28.96 -17.20 -19.58
CA LEU A 35 -27.80 -16.33 -19.78
C LEU A 35 -26.61 -16.74 -18.89
N LEU A 36 -26.85 -16.90 -17.59
CA LEU A 36 -25.78 -17.22 -16.63
C LEU A 36 -25.21 -18.61 -16.91
N LEU A 37 -26.05 -19.58 -17.33
CA LEU A 37 -25.62 -20.90 -17.79
C LEU A 37 -24.82 -20.82 -19.09
N LYS A 38 -25.21 -19.95 -20.04
CA LYS A 38 -24.46 -19.72 -21.28
C LYS A 38 -23.07 -19.15 -21.01
N HIS A 39 -22.96 -18.08 -20.21
CA HIS A 39 -21.67 -17.51 -19.83
C HIS A 39 -20.80 -18.48 -19.01
N LYS A 40 -21.43 -19.34 -18.21
CA LYS A 40 -20.74 -20.44 -17.54
C LYS A 40 -20.12 -21.39 -18.55
N GLN A 41 -20.90 -21.86 -19.53
CA GLN A 41 -20.43 -22.79 -20.57
C GLN A 41 -19.33 -22.17 -21.44
N GLU A 42 -19.50 -20.92 -21.88
CA GLU A 42 -18.48 -20.19 -22.65
C GLU A 42 -17.17 -20.01 -21.89
N GLU A 43 -17.21 -19.87 -20.56
CA GLU A 43 -16.01 -19.82 -19.74
C GLU A 43 -15.38 -21.20 -19.51
N GLN A 44 -16.17 -22.28 -19.53
CA GLN A 44 -15.70 -23.66 -19.47
C GLN A 44 -15.05 -24.13 -20.79
N ASP A 45 -15.54 -23.64 -21.92
CA ASP A 45 -15.07 -24.03 -23.26
C ASP A 45 -13.78 -23.27 -23.71
N LYS A 46 -13.28 -22.33 -22.91
CA LYS A 46 -12.01 -21.63 -23.18
C LYS A 46 -10.81 -22.55 -22.96
N ALA A 47 -9.73 -22.33 -23.74
CA ALA A 47 -8.49 -23.11 -23.63
C ALA A 47 -7.87 -23.11 -22.22
N ASN A 48 -8.04 -22.01 -21.47
CA ASN A 48 -7.73 -21.91 -20.04
C ASN A 48 -8.99 -21.45 -19.28
N PRO A 49 -9.87 -22.37 -18.84
CA PRO A 49 -11.13 -22.02 -18.22
C PRO A 49 -10.92 -21.45 -16.81
N ASN A 50 -11.53 -20.29 -16.52
CA ASN A 50 -11.42 -19.67 -15.21
C ASN A 50 -12.43 -20.31 -14.22
N SER A 51 -11.94 -21.23 -13.38
CA SER A 51 -12.76 -21.98 -12.41
C SER A 51 -13.53 -21.05 -11.44
N PHE A 52 -12.98 -19.89 -11.10
CA PHE A 52 -13.64 -18.90 -10.24
C PHE A 52 -14.86 -18.28 -10.91
N LYS A 53 -14.79 -17.94 -12.20
CA LYS A 53 -15.93 -17.43 -12.96
C LYS A 53 -16.99 -18.50 -13.14
N VAL A 54 -16.60 -19.74 -13.46
CA VAL A 54 -17.52 -20.89 -13.59
C VAL A 54 -18.26 -21.14 -12.26
N THR A 55 -17.55 -21.04 -11.14
CA THR A 55 -18.13 -21.18 -9.79
C THR A 55 -19.02 -19.99 -9.43
N ALA A 56 -18.62 -18.77 -9.78
CA ALA A 56 -19.42 -17.56 -9.57
C ALA A 56 -20.73 -17.60 -10.38
N PHE A 57 -20.69 -18.04 -11.64
CA PHE A 57 -21.91 -18.26 -12.43
C PHE A 57 -22.77 -19.39 -11.84
N SER A 58 -22.16 -20.46 -11.33
CA SER A 58 -22.92 -21.55 -10.68
C SER A 58 -23.64 -21.08 -9.41
N LYS A 59 -22.98 -20.28 -8.57
CA LYS A 59 -23.58 -19.68 -7.37
C LYS A 59 -24.67 -18.67 -7.72
N ALA A 60 -24.46 -17.85 -8.75
CA ALA A 60 -25.47 -16.92 -9.23
C ALA A 60 -26.70 -17.63 -9.81
N VAL A 61 -26.52 -18.72 -10.58
CA VAL A 61 -27.63 -19.55 -11.06
C VAL A 61 -28.43 -20.11 -9.89
N GLN A 62 -27.77 -20.66 -8.87
CA GLN A 62 -28.45 -21.17 -7.68
C GLN A 62 -29.24 -20.08 -6.94
N ALA A 63 -28.66 -18.88 -6.79
CA ALA A 63 -29.32 -17.74 -6.16
C ALA A 63 -30.53 -17.24 -6.97
N VAL A 64 -30.41 -17.13 -8.29
CA VAL A 64 -31.50 -16.68 -9.18
C VAL A 64 -32.62 -17.72 -9.28
N VAL A 65 -32.30 -19.02 -9.26
CA VAL A 65 -33.30 -20.12 -9.26
C VAL A 65 -34.17 -20.07 -8.00
N GLN A 66 -33.58 -19.74 -6.85
CA GLN A 66 -34.28 -19.65 -5.56
C GLN A 66 -35.05 -18.32 -5.39
N TYR A 67 -34.84 -17.35 -6.28
CA TYR A 67 -35.46 -16.04 -6.19
C TYR A 67 -36.87 -16.05 -6.79
N GLN A 68 -37.86 -15.71 -5.95
CA GLN A 68 -39.29 -15.87 -6.26
C GLN A 68 -39.91 -14.69 -7.03
N HIS A 69 -39.21 -13.56 -7.12
CA HIS A 69 -39.70 -12.35 -7.81
C HIS A 69 -39.04 -12.17 -9.19
N PRO A 70 -39.73 -11.55 -10.16
CA PRO A 70 -39.12 -11.19 -11.44
C PRO A 70 -37.98 -10.19 -11.22
N ILE A 71 -36.79 -10.50 -11.73
CA ILE A 71 -35.62 -9.64 -11.66
C ILE A 71 -35.75 -8.58 -12.74
N LYS A 72 -35.88 -7.32 -12.35
CA LYS A 72 -36.00 -6.17 -13.25
C LYS A 72 -34.71 -5.36 -13.30
N SER A 73 -33.90 -5.44 -12.25
CA SER A 73 -32.60 -4.78 -12.17
C SER A 73 -31.60 -5.59 -11.34
N GLY A 74 -30.31 -5.34 -11.57
CA GLY A 74 -29.21 -5.88 -10.79
C GLY A 74 -29.25 -5.46 -9.32
N ARG A 75 -29.98 -4.40 -8.96
CA ARG A 75 -30.21 -4.01 -7.56
C ARG A 75 -31.10 -5.01 -6.82
N ASP A 76 -32.07 -5.60 -7.52
CA ASP A 76 -33.04 -6.54 -6.94
C ASP A 76 -32.34 -7.80 -6.38
N ILE A 77 -31.15 -8.10 -6.92
CA ILE A 77 -30.38 -9.32 -6.65
C ILE A 77 -29.02 -9.07 -6.01
N LEU A 78 -28.62 -7.81 -5.86
CA LEU A 78 -27.35 -7.42 -5.22
C LEU A 78 -27.27 -7.82 -3.74
N GLN A 79 -28.42 -8.01 -3.11
CA GLN A 79 -28.54 -8.49 -1.73
C GLN A 79 -28.48 -10.02 -1.61
N LEU A 80 -28.52 -10.76 -2.73
CA LEU A 80 -28.50 -12.23 -2.73
C LEU A 80 -27.08 -12.76 -2.59
N ARG A 81 -26.91 -13.71 -1.65
CA ARG A 81 -25.62 -14.37 -1.40
C ARG A 81 -25.19 -15.15 -2.65
N GLY A 82 -24.05 -14.77 -3.22
CA GLY A 82 -23.51 -15.39 -4.44
C GLY A 82 -23.61 -14.51 -5.69
N ILE A 83 -24.25 -13.34 -5.62
CA ILE A 83 -24.35 -12.37 -6.73
C ILE A 83 -23.56 -11.11 -6.35
N GLY A 84 -22.39 -10.93 -6.98
CA GLY A 84 -21.57 -9.73 -6.81
C GLY A 84 -21.91 -8.61 -7.80
N PRO A 85 -21.33 -7.41 -7.63
CA PRO A 85 -21.54 -6.26 -8.53
C PRO A 85 -21.27 -6.57 -10.01
N GLY A 86 -20.29 -7.45 -10.30
CA GLY A 86 -19.99 -7.87 -11.67
C GLY A 86 -21.06 -8.77 -12.29
N ILE A 87 -21.72 -9.62 -11.50
CA ILE A 87 -22.82 -10.47 -11.98
C ILE A 87 -24.10 -9.62 -12.13
N ALA A 88 -24.36 -8.73 -11.17
CA ALA A 88 -25.44 -7.75 -11.27
C ALA A 88 -25.28 -6.83 -12.49
N ALA A 89 -24.06 -6.39 -12.80
CA ALA A 89 -23.75 -5.60 -14.00
C ALA A 89 -24.01 -6.39 -15.29
N ARG A 90 -23.64 -7.68 -15.35
CA ARG A 90 -23.92 -8.55 -16.51
C ARG A 90 -25.40 -8.83 -16.70
N ILE A 91 -26.15 -8.96 -15.60
CA ILE A 91 -27.60 -9.12 -15.65
C ILE A 91 -28.26 -7.83 -16.12
N ASN A 92 -27.78 -6.66 -15.67
CA ASN A 92 -28.21 -5.37 -16.19
C ASN A 92 -27.93 -5.22 -17.69
N GLU A 93 -26.75 -5.61 -18.15
CA GLU A 93 -26.36 -5.59 -19.57
C GLU A 93 -27.26 -6.50 -20.41
N TYR A 94 -27.58 -7.70 -19.91
CA TYR A 94 -28.52 -8.59 -20.57
C TYR A 94 -29.94 -8.05 -20.61
N LEU A 95 -30.44 -7.50 -19.51
CA LEU A 95 -31.75 -6.89 -19.44
C LEU A 95 -31.85 -5.71 -20.43
N LEU A 96 -30.80 -4.90 -20.57
CA LEU A 96 -30.71 -3.83 -21.58
C LEU A 96 -30.69 -4.37 -23.03
N SER A 97 -30.21 -5.59 -23.26
CA SER A 97 -30.17 -6.21 -24.59
C SER A 97 -31.49 -6.85 -25.03
N GLN A 98 -32.45 -7.01 -24.12
CA GLN A 98 -33.80 -7.50 -24.41
C GLN A 98 -34.68 -6.29 -24.76
N GLU A 99 -35.13 -6.16 -26.02
CA GLU A 99 -35.93 -5.03 -26.52
C GLU A 99 -37.33 -4.88 -25.86
N ASP A 100 -37.69 -5.73 -24.90
CA ASP A 100 -39.02 -5.83 -24.27
C ASP A 100 -39.05 -5.38 -22.78
N LEU A 101 -38.21 -4.41 -22.40
CA LEU A 101 -38.35 -3.76 -21.08
C LEU A 101 -39.56 -2.81 -21.11
N SER A 102 -40.68 -3.25 -20.54
CA SER A 102 -41.94 -2.49 -20.43
C SER A 102 -41.84 -1.20 -19.57
N ASP A 103 -40.70 -0.98 -18.91
CA ASP A 103 -40.45 0.13 -17.98
C ASP A 103 -39.31 1.02 -18.49
N GLU A 104 -39.67 2.04 -19.28
CA GLU A 104 -38.74 3.01 -19.87
C GLU A 104 -37.83 3.69 -18.84
N ALA A 105 -38.34 3.96 -17.63
CA ALA A 105 -37.59 4.64 -16.59
C ALA A 105 -36.42 3.78 -16.08
N LEU A 106 -36.65 2.47 -15.97
CA LEU A 106 -35.64 1.52 -15.51
C LEU A 106 -34.55 1.26 -16.55
N TYR A 107 -34.94 1.16 -17.83
CA TYR A 107 -34.00 1.04 -18.96
C TYR A 107 -33.03 2.23 -18.99
N GLU A 108 -33.57 3.45 -18.85
CA GLU A 108 -32.77 4.67 -18.82
C GLU A 108 -31.88 4.76 -17.57
N GLU A 109 -32.31 4.27 -16.41
CA GLU A 109 -31.46 4.22 -15.20
C GLU A 109 -30.28 3.25 -15.36
N LEU A 110 -30.53 2.05 -15.89
CA LEU A 110 -29.49 1.05 -16.16
C LEU A 110 -28.46 1.57 -17.16
N ARG A 111 -28.94 2.21 -18.23
CA ARG A 111 -28.10 2.83 -19.27
C ARG A 111 -27.22 3.95 -18.71
N ARG A 112 -27.75 4.81 -17.84
CA ARG A 112 -26.98 5.86 -17.15
C ARG A 112 -25.89 5.28 -16.26
N SER A 113 -26.21 4.26 -15.47
CA SER A 113 -25.26 3.64 -14.55
C SER A 113 -24.06 3.01 -15.27
N GLN A 114 -24.30 2.33 -16.39
CA GLN A 114 -23.23 1.75 -17.21
C GLN A 114 -22.34 2.85 -17.81
N ALA A 115 -22.96 3.87 -18.41
CA ALA A 115 -22.25 4.98 -19.01
C ALA A 115 -21.35 5.74 -18.03
N LEU A 116 -21.80 5.97 -16.79
CA LEU A 116 -21.00 6.62 -15.75
C LEU A 116 -19.71 5.87 -15.44
N SER A 117 -19.79 4.54 -15.34
CA SER A 117 -18.63 3.69 -15.06
C SER A 117 -17.67 3.71 -16.25
N THR A 118 -18.18 3.53 -17.47
CA THR A 118 -17.37 3.52 -18.68
C THR A 118 -16.67 4.86 -18.92
N LEU A 119 -17.39 5.98 -18.81
CA LEU A 119 -16.82 7.32 -19.08
C LEU A 119 -15.83 7.77 -17.99
N SER A 120 -16.04 7.39 -16.73
CA SER A 120 -15.12 7.74 -15.63
C SER A 120 -13.78 6.99 -15.69
N SER A 121 -13.72 5.89 -16.44
CA SER A 121 -12.48 5.14 -16.64
C SER A 121 -11.52 5.80 -17.64
N VAL A 122 -12.01 6.79 -18.41
CA VAL A 122 -11.22 7.45 -19.45
C VAL A 122 -10.24 8.46 -18.82
N PRO A 123 -8.93 8.38 -19.12
CA PRO A 123 -7.94 9.31 -18.58
C PRO A 123 -8.29 10.78 -18.82
N GLY A 124 -8.47 11.53 -17.74
CA GLY A 124 -8.85 12.95 -17.79
C GLY A 124 -10.35 13.24 -17.68
N ILE A 125 -11.20 12.22 -17.56
CA ILE A 125 -12.63 12.35 -17.25
C ILE A 125 -12.87 11.87 -15.81
N GLY A 126 -13.03 12.82 -14.88
CA GLY A 126 -13.44 12.52 -13.51
C GLY A 126 -14.95 12.27 -13.39
N SER A 127 -15.38 11.77 -12.23
CA SER A 127 -16.78 11.45 -11.93
C SER A 127 -17.76 12.61 -12.16
N VAL A 128 -17.32 13.87 -11.95
CA VAL A 128 -18.13 15.07 -12.20
C VAL A 128 -18.36 15.31 -13.68
N THR A 129 -17.32 15.17 -14.50
CA THR A 129 -17.43 15.34 -15.97
C THR A 129 -18.20 14.18 -16.58
N ALA A 130 -17.98 12.95 -16.11
CA ALA A 130 -18.74 11.78 -16.54
C ALA A 130 -20.25 11.96 -16.27
N LYS A 131 -20.64 12.47 -15.09
CA LYS A 131 -22.05 12.78 -14.79
C LYS A 131 -22.66 13.78 -15.77
N LYS A 132 -21.97 14.90 -16.03
CA LYS A 132 -22.43 15.91 -17.01
C LYS A 132 -22.60 15.34 -18.41
N LEU A 133 -21.69 14.46 -18.84
CA LEU A 133 -21.75 13.80 -20.15
C LEU A 133 -22.95 12.86 -20.25
N VAL A 134 -23.21 12.06 -19.20
CA VAL A 134 -24.36 11.15 -19.15
C VAL A 134 -25.68 11.92 -19.09
N GLU A 135 -25.74 13.00 -18.32
CA GLU A 135 -26.91 13.90 -18.29
C GLU A 135 -27.17 14.57 -19.65
N ALA A 136 -26.12 14.84 -20.42
CA ALA A 136 -26.22 15.35 -21.78
C ALA A 136 -26.59 14.28 -22.83
N GLY A 137 -26.66 13.00 -22.45
CA GLY A 137 -27.01 11.89 -23.34
C GLY A 137 -25.83 11.17 -23.98
N CYS A 138 -24.61 11.31 -23.43
CA CYS A 138 -23.45 10.52 -23.83
C CYS A 138 -23.42 9.21 -23.05
N TYR A 139 -23.70 8.09 -23.72
CA TYR A 139 -23.82 6.80 -23.04
C TYR A 139 -22.70 5.82 -23.37
N THR A 140 -21.94 6.06 -24.44
CA THR A 140 -20.86 5.17 -24.91
C THR A 140 -19.57 5.92 -25.20
N LEU A 141 -18.44 5.20 -25.28
CA LEU A 141 -17.17 5.79 -25.74
C LEU A 141 -17.25 6.25 -27.20
N ASN A 142 -18.08 5.61 -28.02
CA ASN A 142 -18.32 6.03 -29.41
C ASN A 142 -19.11 7.34 -29.46
N ASP A 143 -20.09 7.53 -28.56
CA ASP A 143 -20.79 8.81 -28.39
C ASP A 143 -19.80 9.92 -28.00
N LEU A 144 -18.88 9.61 -27.08
CA LEU A 144 -17.84 10.54 -26.65
C LEU A 144 -16.87 10.88 -27.81
N LYS A 145 -16.43 9.88 -28.58
CA LYS A 145 -15.55 10.03 -29.75
C LYS A 145 -16.26 10.67 -30.96
N SER A 146 -17.59 10.67 -31.02
CA SER A 146 -18.38 11.26 -32.11
C SER A 146 -18.27 12.79 -32.21
N GLY A 147 -17.67 13.45 -31.22
CA GLY A 147 -17.49 14.90 -31.18
C GLY A 147 -18.74 15.68 -30.75
N LYS A 148 -19.91 15.04 -30.64
CA LYS A 148 -21.18 15.67 -30.23
C LYS A 148 -21.13 16.33 -28.84
N PHE A 149 -20.28 15.81 -27.95
CA PHE A 149 -20.16 16.27 -26.56
C PHE A 149 -18.92 17.13 -26.30
N SER A 150 -18.25 17.59 -27.36
CA SER A 150 -17.01 18.38 -27.25
C SER A 150 -17.19 19.67 -26.44
N SER A 151 -18.39 20.23 -26.38
CA SER A 151 -18.70 21.42 -25.57
C SER A 151 -18.56 21.21 -24.06
N PHE A 152 -18.66 19.96 -23.60
CA PHE A 152 -18.53 19.60 -22.18
C PHE A 152 -17.09 19.26 -21.78
N LEU A 153 -16.19 19.20 -22.76
CA LEU A 153 -14.80 18.80 -22.60
C LEU A 153 -13.88 19.98 -22.89
N SER A 154 -12.81 20.09 -22.12
CA SER A 154 -11.71 21.00 -22.48
C SER A 154 -10.96 20.47 -23.71
N VAL A 155 -10.32 21.36 -24.46
CA VAL A 155 -9.46 21.00 -25.60
C VAL A 155 -8.42 19.94 -25.21
N ARG A 156 -7.86 20.04 -23.99
CA ARG A 156 -6.93 19.07 -23.43
C ARG A 156 -7.55 17.67 -23.25
N GLN A 157 -8.79 17.60 -22.79
CA GLN A 157 -9.51 16.33 -22.62
C GLN A 157 -9.84 15.71 -23.97
N ILE A 158 -10.31 16.51 -24.94
CA ILE A 158 -10.61 16.04 -26.30
C ILE A 158 -9.36 15.43 -26.93
N ALA A 159 -8.22 16.12 -26.85
CA ALA A 159 -6.94 15.60 -27.35
C ALA A 159 -6.55 14.29 -26.65
N LYS A 160 -6.62 14.22 -25.32
CA LYS A 160 -6.30 12.98 -24.58
C LYS A 160 -7.20 11.80 -24.97
N ILE A 161 -8.50 12.04 -25.20
CA ILE A 161 -9.44 11.01 -25.65
C ILE A 161 -9.12 10.54 -27.07
N LYS A 162 -8.76 11.48 -27.95
CA LYS A 162 -8.42 11.19 -29.36
C LYS A 162 -7.17 10.31 -29.48
N TYR A 163 -6.18 10.50 -28.61
CA TYR A 163 -4.90 9.75 -28.65
C TYR A 163 -4.75 8.75 -27.48
N ALA A 164 -5.83 8.38 -26.79
CA ALA A 164 -5.77 7.57 -25.57
C ALA A 164 -4.95 6.29 -25.77
N ASP A 165 -5.27 5.53 -26.82
CA ASP A 165 -4.63 4.25 -27.14
C ASP A 165 -3.10 4.40 -27.35
N HIS A 166 -2.63 5.56 -27.82
CA HIS A 166 -1.20 5.82 -28.02
C HIS A 166 -0.49 6.31 -26.74
N LEU A 167 -1.21 7.02 -25.86
CA LEU A 167 -0.68 7.58 -24.62
C LEU A 167 -0.62 6.55 -23.49
N GLU A 168 -1.37 5.46 -23.58
CA GLU A 168 -1.25 4.30 -22.69
C GLU A 168 0.06 3.53 -22.91
N CYS A 169 0.63 3.61 -24.11
CA CYS A 169 1.95 3.06 -24.41
C CYS A 169 3.06 4.03 -23.98
N PRO A 170 3.97 3.65 -23.05
CA PRO A 170 5.06 4.52 -22.65
C PRO A 170 6.06 4.74 -23.78
N ALA A 171 6.60 5.96 -23.86
CA ALA A 171 7.63 6.32 -24.82
C ALA A 171 8.92 5.55 -24.53
N GLN A 172 9.56 5.06 -25.59
CA GLN A 172 10.85 4.38 -25.50
C GLN A 172 12.00 5.35 -25.71
N ARG A 173 13.17 5.01 -25.18
CA ARG A 173 14.40 5.80 -25.33
C ARG A 173 14.72 6.14 -26.80
N ARG A 174 14.57 5.16 -27.68
CA ARG A 174 14.76 5.31 -29.13
C ARG A 174 13.81 6.36 -29.73
N GLU A 175 12.54 6.34 -29.35
CA GLU A 175 11.54 7.29 -29.87
C GLU A 175 11.87 8.73 -29.45
N ALA A 176 12.41 8.91 -28.23
CA ALA A 176 12.86 10.22 -27.77
C ALA A 176 14.06 10.75 -28.56
N GLU A 177 15.02 9.88 -28.90
CA GLU A 177 16.16 10.21 -29.76
C GLU A 177 15.69 10.58 -31.17
N GLU A 178 14.75 9.83 -31.74
CA GLU A 178 14.14 10.14 -33.05
C GLU A 178 13.41 11.49 -33.04
N VAL A 179 12.66 11.80 -31.98
CA VAL A 179 12.03 13.13 -31.79
C VAL A 179 13.07 14.23 -31.66
N LEU A 180 14.17 14.01 -30.92
CA LEU A 180 15.25 14.98 -30.78
C LEU A 180 15.92 15.28 -32.12
N ASP A 181 16.24 14.25 -32.90
CA ASP A 181 16.89 14.39 -34.20
C ASP A 181 15.98 15.14 -35.19
N PHE A 182 14.68 14.84 -35.16
CA PHE A 182 13.72 15.58 -35.96
C PHE A 182 13.64 17.05 -35.55
N CYS A 183 13.62 17.36 -34.25
CA CYS A 183 13.61 18.73 -33.75
C CYS A 183 14.88 19.49 -34.16
N ARG A 184 16.07 18.86 -34.06
CA ARG A 184 17.35 19.46 -34.49
C ARG A 184 17.38 19.79 -35.98
N ASP A 185 16.83 18.91 -36.81
CA ASP A 185 16.74 19.15 -38.26
C ASP A 185 15.67 20.19 -38.62
N SER A 186 14.63 20.33 -37.79
CA SER A 186 13.54 21.30 -37.98
C SER A 186 13.90 22.71 -37.54
N LEU A 187 14.80 22.84 -36.57
CA LEU A 187 15.17 24.09 -35.94
C LEU A 187 16.60 24.41 -36.35
N GLU A 188 16.76 25.31 -37.31
CA GLU A 188 18.07 25.77 -37.78
C GLU A 188 18.91 26.34 -36.62
N PRO A 189 20.25 26.27 -36.67
CA PRO A 189 21.11 26.97 -35.72
C PRO A 189 20.68 28.44 -35.59
N PRO A 190 20.56 28.98 -34.36
CA PRO A 190 21.41 28.64 -33.22
C PRO A 190 20.71 27.91 -32.04
N TYR A 191 19.61 27.17 -32.29
CA TYR A 191 18.97 26.41 -31.21
C TYR A 191 19.84 25.24 -30.72
N GLU A 192 20.02 25.15 -29.40
CA GLU A 192 20.62 23.98 -28.75
C GLU A 192 19.54 23.14 -28.08
N LEU A 193 19.52 21.84 -28.40
CA LEU A 193 18.51 20.90 -27.90
C LEU A 193 19.14 19.72 -27.16
N MET A 194 18.53 19.35 -26.03
CA MET A 194 18.94 18.23 -25.18
C MET A 194 17.72 17.51 -24.59
N LEU A 195 17.77 16.18 -24.58
CA LEU A 195 16.82 15.36 -23.82
C LEU A 195 17.15 15.43 -22.31
N VAL A 196 16.13 15.65 -21.49
CA VAL A 196 16.22 15.79 -20.02
C VAL A 196 15.19 14.88 -19.34
N GLY A 197 15.00 15.00 -18.02
CA GLY A 197 14.06 14.16 -17.28
C GLY A 197 14.52 12.71 -17.18
N ASP A 198 13.56 11.79 -17.26
CA ASP A 198 13.78 10.34 -17.17
C ASP A 198 14.84 9.82 -18.14
N TYR A 199 14.93 10.42 -19.34
CA TYR A 199 15.95 10.06 -20.31
C TYR A 199 17.38 10.26 -19.76
N ARG A 200 17.65 11.42 -19.12
CA ARG A 200 18.96 11.71 -18.52
C ARG A 200 19.20 10.93 -17.23
N ARG A 201 18.13 10.48 -16.56
CA ARG A 201 18.20 9.59 -15.39
C ARG A 201 18.46 8.11 -15.75
N GLY A 202 18.46 7.76 -17.03
CA GLY A 202 18.82 6.42 -17.50
C GLY A 202 17.64 5.45 -17.65
N PHE A 203 16.40 5.93 -17.56
CA PHE A 203 15.23 5.09 -17.80
C PHE A 203 15.14 4.66 -19.28
N THR A 204 14.64 3.44 -19.51
CA THR A 204 14.42 2.86 -20.84
C THR A 204 13.06 3.23 -21.43
N SER A 205 12.06 3.44 -20.57
CA SER A 205 10.70 3.86 -20.94
C SER A 205 10.16 4.95 -20.00
N PHE A 206 9.40 5.91 -20.53
CA PHE A 206 8.86 7.05 -19.77
C PHE A 206 7.52 7.52 -20.33
N SER A 207 6.71 8.17 -19.49
CA SER A 207 5.36 8.64 -19.88
C SER A 207 5.37 9.94 -20.69
N ASP A 208 6.43 10.72 -20.59
CA ASP A 208 6.58 12.01 -21.26
C ASP A 208 8.03 12.23 -21.70
N ILE A 209 8.22 12.74 -22.92
CA ILE A 209 9.54 13.05 -23.45
C ILE A 209 9.86 14.52 -23.17
N HIS A 210 10.88 14.78 -22.35
CA HIS A 210 11.26 16.15 -22.01
C HIS A 210 12.46 16.62 -22.84
N LEU A 211 12.29 17.73 -23.57
CA LEU A 211 13.36 18.42 -24.31
C LEU A 211 13.61 19.81 -23.73
N MET A 212 14.86 20.08 -23.40
CA MET A 212 15.34 21.42 -23.10
C MET A 212 15.85 22.08 -24.39
N ILE A 213 15.43 23.33 -24.61
CA ILE A 213 15.76 24.15 -25.76
C ILE A 213 16.38 25.46 -25.26
N SER A 214 17.53 25.84 -25.77
CA SER A 214 18.13 27.15 -25.50
C SER A 214 18.49 27.87 -26.79
N HIS A 215 18.41 29.20 -26.76
CA HIS A 215 18.71 30.07 -27.90
C HIS A 215 19.57 31.25 -27.42
N PRO A 216 20.60 31.71 -28.18
CA PRO A 216 21.46 32.83 -27.79
C PRO A 216 20.71 34.13 -27.51
N ASP A 217 19.63 34.41 -28.26
CA ASP A 217 18.83 35.63 -28.04
C ASP A 217 17.94 35.56 -26.79
N PHE A 218 17.76 34.37 -26.20
CA PHE A 218 17.00 34.18 -24.98
C PHE A 218 17.93 34.25 -23.76
N VAL A 219 18.34 35.47 -23.41
CA VAL A 219 19.31 35.73 -22.32
C VAL A 219 18.64 36.12 -21.00
N PHE A 220 17.37 36.52 -21.05
CA PHE A 220 16.69 37.09 -19.88
C PHE A 220 16.44 36.03 -18.79
N VAL A 221 17.12 36.21 -17.65
CA VAL A 221 16.92 35.42 -16.43
C VAL A 221 16.00 36.21 -15.51
N PRO A 222 14.78 35.73 -15.20
CA PRO A 222 13.86 36.44 -14.31
C PRO A 222 14.40 36.47 -12.88
N PHE A 223 14.18 37.59 -12.18
CA PHE A 223 14.52 37.71 -10.77
C PHE A 223 13.64 36.83 -9.88
N PRO A 224 14.17 36.31 -8.75
CA PRO A 224 13.38 35.60 -7.75
C PRO A 224 12.26 36.47 -7.18
N THR A 225 11.09 35.85 -6.95
CA THR A 225 9.92 36.52 -6.34
C THR A 225 9.95 36.54 -4.81
N GLU A 226 10.87 35.83 -4.14
CA GLU A 226 10.96 35.78 -2.68
C GLU A 226 11.64 37.04 -2.12
N GLN A 227 11.04 37.65 -1.08
CA GLN A 227 11.64 38.77 -0.32
C GLN A 227 12.52 38.23 0.83
N ASN A 228 13.41 39.10 1.32
CA ASN A 228 14.44 38.91 2.36
C ASN A 228 14.33 37.60 3.19
N PRO A 229 15.35 36.72 3.21
CA PRO A 229 15.33 35.47 3.99
C PRO A 229 15.08 35.63 5.50
N ASP A 230 15.29 36.83 6.07
CA ASP A 230 15.06 37.11 7.50
C ASP A 230 13.61 37.57 7.83
N GLU A 231 12.73 37.80 6.85
CA GLU A 231 11.34 38.20 7.09
C GLU A 231 10.36 37.18 6.46
N GLN A 232 10.05 36.10 7.18
CA GLN A 232 8.86 35.29 6.89
C GLN A 232 7.87 35.37 8.04
N SER A 233 6.74 36.03 7.77
CA SER A 233 5.53 35.99 8.59
C SER A 233 4.61 34.87 8.08
N ASP A 234 4.03 34.11 9.02
CA ASP A 234 3.15 32.95 8.83
C ASP A 234 1.75 33.27 8.26
N THR A 235 1.64 34.19 7.28
CA THR A 235 0.35 34.47 6.64
C THR A 235 0.36 34.16 5.14
N PRO A 236 -0.58 33.35 4.63
CA PRO A 236 -0.66 33.04 3.21
C PRO A 236 -1.12 34.29 2.43
N LYS A 237 -0.18 34.94 1.73
CA LYS A 237 -0.49 36.08 0.87
C LYS A 237 -1.23 35.62 -0.40
N LYS A 238 -2.38 36.23 -0.68
CA LYS A 238 -3.16 36.04 -1.93
C LYS A 238 -2.32 36.42 -3.15
N ARG A 239 -2.10 35.48 -4.08
CA ARG A 239 -1.45 35.74 -5.37
C ARG A 239 -2.26 36.76 -6.19
N SER A 240 -1.67 37.89 -6.54
CA SER A 240 -2.27 38.89 -7.41
C SER A 240 -2.39 38.36 -8.85
N ARG A 241 -3.63 38.14 -9.30
CA ARG A 241 -3.95 37.83 -10.70
C ARG A 241 -3.96 39.13 -11.51
N GLY A 242 -2.80 39.58 -11.98
CA GLY A 242 -2.77 40.88 -12.67
C GLY A 242 -1.53 41.18 -13.51
N ARG A 243 -1.05 40.24 -14.35
CA ARG A 243 -0.12 40.59 -15.47
C ARG A 243 0.12 39.54 -16.56
N LYS A 244 -0.68 38.47 -16.69
CA LYS A 244 -0.31 37.32 -17.55
C LYS A 244 -0.57 37.44 -19.06
N LYS A 245 -1.48 38.30 -19.53
CA LYS A 245 -1.99 38.21 -20.91
C LYS A 245 -1.07 38.74 -22.02
N ASN A 246 -0.08 39.58 -21.71
CA ASN A 246 0.77 40.21 -22.75
C ASN A 246 2.12 39.49 -22.98
N GLU A 247 2.65 38.74 -22.01
CA GLU A 247 3.93 38.02 -22.16
C GLU A 247 3.80 36.69 -22.93
N GLU A 248 2.61 36.08 -22.99
CA GLU A 248 2.39 34.81 -23.69
C GLU A 248 2.53 34.91 -25.22
N LYS A 249 2.33 36.12 -25.81
CA LYS A 249 2.39 36.32 -27.27
C LYS A 249 3.78 36.60 -27.84
N SER A 250 4.79 36.82 -27.00
CA SER A 250 6.16 37.17 -27.43
C SER A 250 7.21 36.08 -27.13
N SER A 251 6.79 34.89 -26.69
CA SER A 251 7.71 33.79 -26.41
C SER A 251 8.22 33.14 -27.70
N LEU A 252 9.55 33.04 -27.86
CA LEU A 252 10.22 32.30 -28.95
C LEU A 252 9.72 30.84 -29.08
N LEU A 253 9.33 30.23 -27.97
CA LEU A 253 8.80 28.86 -27.97
C LEU A 253 7.49 28.77 -28.74
N LEU A 254 6.59 29.73 -28.53
CA LEU A 254 5.25 29.73 -29.13
C LEU A 254 5.20 30.45 -30.48
N SER A 255 6.09 31.43 -30.71
CA SER A 255 6.13 32.19 -31.96
C SER A 255 7.00 31.56 -33.06
N ASP A 256 8.03 30.79 -32.70
CA ASP A 256 8.97 30.21 -33.67
C ASP A 256 9.04 28.68 -33.60
N VAL A 257 9.39 28.13 -32.43
CA VAL A 257 9.68 26.69 -32.28
C VAL A 257 8.47 25.81 -32.57
N VAL A 258 7.38 25.97 -31.82
CA VAL A 258 6.17 25.13 -31.97
C VAL A 258 5.56 25.25 -33.37
N PRO A 259 5.41 26.45 -33.96
CA PRO A 259 4.95 26.60 -35.34
C PRO A 259 5.81 25.88 -36.37
N LYS A 260 7.15 25.95 -36.28
CA LYS A 260 8.07 25.23 -37.19
C LYS A 260 7.90 23.72 -37.09
N LEU A 261 7.81 23.18 -35.88
CA LEU A 261 7.60 21.74 -35.65
C LEU A 261 6.22 21.28 -36.16
N GLN A 262 5.18 22.09 -35.97
CA GLN A 262 3.86 21.82 -36.52
C GLN A 262 3.85 21.87 -38.05
N GLN A 263 4.50 22.87 -38.64
CA GLN A 263 4.63 23.00 -40.09
C GLN A 263 5.37 21.82 -40.72
N ARG A 264 6.34 21.23 -40.00
CA ARG A 264 7.10 20.04 -40.45
C ARG A 264 6.35 18.71 -40.27
N GLY A 265 5.18 18.74 -39.62
CA GLY A 265 4.32 17.56 -39.40
C GLY A 265 4.70 16.73 -38.18
N LEU A 266 5.36 17.31 -37.18
CA LEU A 266 5.68 16.62 -35.91
C LEU A 266 4.56 16.76 -34.88
N VAL A 267 4.10 18.00 -34.67
CA VAL A 267 3.11 18.33 -33.63
C VAL A 267 1.71 17.95 -34.09
N ALA A 268 1.03 17.13 -33.29
CA ALA A 268 -0.34 16.70 -33.54
C ALA A 268 -1.37 17.53 -32.78
N GLU A 269 -1.17 17.74 -31.48
CA GLU A 269 -2.04 18.56 -30.63
C GLU A 269 -1.25 19.30 -29.56
N THR A 270 -1.75 20.45 -29.10
CA THR A 270 -1.23 21.17 -27.93
C THR A 270 -2.13 20.92 -26.72
N LEU A 271 -1.54 20.42 -25.62
CA LEU A 271 -2.24 20.14 -24.37
C LEU A 271 -2.22 21.32 -23.40
N GLY A 272 -1.14 22.11 -23.44
CA GLY A 272 -0.94 23.29 -22.61
C GLY A 272 0.30 24.05 -23.02
N SER A 273 0.32 25.35 -22.77
CA SER A 273 1.46 26.20 -23.13
C SER A 273 1.60 27.37 -22.15
N SER A 274 2.84 27.79 -21.95
CA SER A 274 3.24 29.01 -21.25
C SER A 274 4.33 29.72 -22.07
N SER A 275 4.82 30.86 -21.59
CA SER A 275 5.92 31.56 -22.24
C SER A 275 7.25 30.79 -22.25
N LYS A 276 7.38 29.70 -21.50
CA LYS A 276 8.64 28.93 -21.38
C LYS A 276 8.47 27.43 -21.52
N THR A 277 7.25 26.93 -21.40
CA THR A 277 6.95 25.51 -21.48
C THR A 277 5.83 25.25 -22.46
N TRP A 278 5.93 24.17 -23.22
CA TRP A 278 4.88 23.69 -24.09
C TRP A 278 4.73 22.19 -23.87
N GLU A 279 3.49 21.75 -23.66
CA GLU A 279 3.12 20.34 -23.57
C GLU A 279 2.21 20.01 -24.76
N GLY A 280 2.54 18.93 -25.47
CA GLY A 280 1.70 18.48 -26.56
C GLY A 280 1.89 17.01 -26.90
N ILE A 281 1.18 16.60 -27.95
CA ILE A 281 1.24 15.26 -28.51
C ILE A 281 1.96 15.38 -29.85
N VAL A 282 2.99 14.56 -30.06
CA VAL A 282 3.72 14.49 -31.33
C VAL A 282 3.57 13.11 -31.94
N ARG A 283 3.66 13.06 -33.26
CA ARG A 283 3.85 11.81 -33.99
C ARG A 283 5.32 11.42 -33.93
N VAL A 284 5.63 10.17 -33.59
CA VAL A 284 6.99 9.65 -33.61
C VAL A 284 7.48 9.66 -35.06
N PRO A 285 8.59 10.36 -35.38
CA PRO A 285 8.99 10.59 -36.76
C PRO A 285 9.69 9.37 -37.39
N GLY A 286 10.21 8.45 -36.59
CA GLY A 286 11.06 7.35 -37.06
C GLY A 286 12.50 7.80 -37.27
N GLN A 287 13.33 6.89 -37.81
CA GLN A 287 14.72 7.18 -38.14
C GLN A 287 14.82 8.23 -39.25
N ARG A 288 15.93 9.00 -39.26
CA ARG A 288 16.14 10.12 -40.17
C ARG A 288 15.88 9.81 -41.64
N ASP A 289 16.30 8.62 -42.09
CA ASP A 289 16.15 8.20 -43.49
C ASP A 289 14.72 7.81 -43.88
N THR A 290 13.81 7.74 -42.91
CA THR A 290 12.43 7.24 -43.06
C THR A 290 11.35 8.32 -42.91
N TRP A 291 11.73 9.59 -42.75
CA TRP A 291 10.77 10.67 -42.47
C TRP A 291 9.77 10.95 -43.61
N GLY A 292 10.05 10.49 -44.83
CA GLY A 292 9.17 10.67 -46.00
C GLY A 292 8.96 12.13 -46.40
N ASP A 293 7.94 12.41 -47.21
CA ASP A 293 7.60 13.78 -47.59
C ASP A 293 6.86 14.54 -46.47
N ARG A 294 6.99 15.87 -46.48
CA ARG A 294 6.31 16.76 -45.54
C ARG A 294 4.79 16.63 -45.61
N LEU A 295 4.23 16.56 -46.81
CA LEU A 295 2.77 16.47 -46.98
C LEU A 295 2.23 15.16 -46.41
N ASP A 296 2.95 14.06 -46.61
CA ASP A 296 2.61 12.75 -46.06
C ASP A 296 2.59 12.78 -44.53
N ARG A 297 3.59 13.41 -43.89
CA ARG A 297 3.62 13.56 -42.42
C ARG A 297 2.44 14.37 -41.89
N ILE A 298 2.11 15.50 -42.53
CA ILE A 298 0.98 16.34 -42.13
C ILE A 298 -0.34 15.57 -42.32
N SER A 299 -0.47 14.82 -43.42
CA SER A 299 -1.61 13.96 -43.68
C SER A 299 -1.73 12.87 -42.62
N ALA A 300 -0.63 12.21 -42.28
CA ALA A 300 -0.58 11.17 -41.26
C ALA A 300 -0.98 11.72 -39.87
N VAL A 301 -0.51 12.90 -39.49
CA VAL A 301 -0.94 13.57 -38.25
C VAL A 301 -2.44 13.85 -38.26
N LYS A 302 -2.98 14.34 -39.38
CA LYS A 302 -4.41 14.66 -39.52
C LYS A 302 -5.29 13.39 -39.44
N ASN A 303 -4.80 12.29 -40.02
CA ASN A 303 -5.49 11.00 -40.04
C ASN A 303 -5.21 10.14 -38.79
N VAL A 304 -4.36 10.60 -37.88
CA VAL A 304 -3.92 9.83 -36.69
C VAL A 304 -3.23 8.51 -37.09
N GLU A 305 -2.36 8.57 -38.09
CA GLU A 305 -1.60 7.43 -38.60
C GLU A 305 -0.16 7.42 -38.02
N GLY A 306 0.17 6.34 -37.31
CA GLY A 306 1.47 6.12 -36.67
C GLY A 306 1.41 6.19 -35.16
N ASP A 307 2.56 6.22 -34.49
CA ASP A 307 2.65 6.29 -33.04
C ASP A 307 2.69 7.74 -32.55
N PHE A 308 1.99 8.01 -31.45
CA PHE A 308 1.93 9.33 -30.84
C PHE A 308 2.42 9.29 -29.39
N ARG A 309 3.26 10.26 -28.99
CA ARG A 309 3.81 10.37 -27.64
C ARG A 309 3.60 11.77 -27.08
N LYS A 310 3.50 11.85 -25.75
CA LYS A 310 3.50 13.13 -25.03
C LYS A 310 4.93 13.71 -25.05
N VAL A 311 5.05 14.98 -25.38
CA VAL A 311 6.32 15.72 -25.37
C VAL A 311 6.15 17.03 -24.62
N SER A 312 7.15 17.36 -23.81
CA SER A 312 7.29 18.60 -23.08
C SER A 312 8.54 19.35 -23.53
N LEU A 313 8.37 20.55 -24.10
CA LEU A 313 9.45 21.44 -24.53
C LEU A 313 9.67 22.55 -23.49
N HIS A 314 10.92 22.77 -23.09
CA HIS A 314 11.32 23.74 -22.07
C HIS A 314 12.32 24.74 -22.65
N LEU A 315 11.90 26.00 -22.82
CA LEU A 315 12.77 27.08 -23.29
C LEU A 315 13.56 27.68 -22.11
N VAL A 316 14.88 27.53 -22.15
CA VAL A 316 15.80 27.85 -21.05
C VAL A 316 16.83 28.89 -21.50
N PRO A 317 17.09 29.96 -20.70
CA PRO A 317 18.19 30.88 -20.98
C PRO A 317 19.54 30.19 -20.87
N GLN A 318 20.49 30.49 -21.75
CA GLN A 318 21.80 29.82 -21.74
C GLN A 318 22.55 29.94 -20.40
N LYS A 319 22.41 31.08 -19.71
CA LYS A 319 22.99 31.30 -18.37
C LYS A 319 22.36 30.44 -17.28
N SER A 320 21.12 29.99 -17.47
CA SER A 320 20.37 29.17 -16.52
C SER A 320 20.56 27.66 -16.74
N ARG A 321 21.34 27.26 -17.76
CA ARG A 321 21.48 25.88 -18.21
C ARG A 321 21.80 24.90 -17.09
N GLY A 322 22.81 25.19 -16.25
CA GLY A 322 23.15 24.33 -15.12
C GLY A 322 21.98 24.12 -14.15
N ALA A 323 21.29 25.20 -13.78
CA ALA A 323 20.19 25.14 -12.84
C ALA A 323 18.96 24.44 -13.42
N SER A 324 18.60 24.74 -14.67
CA SER A 324 17.50 24.06 -15.35
C SER A 324 17.79 22.58 -15.58
N LEU A 325 19.02 22.18 -15.85
CA LEU A 325 19.38 20.77 -15.96
C LEU A 325 19.19 20.03 -14.63
N ILE A 326 19.52 20.65 -13.50
CA ILE A 326 19.28 20.10 -12.17
C ILE A 326 17.77 19.94 -11.93
N CYS A 327 16.96 20.99 -12.13
CA CYS A 327 15.50 20.94 -11.93
C CYS A 327 14.80 19.96 -12.89
N LEU A 328 15.18 19.94 -14.17
CA LEU A 328 14.53 19.10 -15.19
C LEU A 328 14.99 17.64 -15.15
N THR A 329 16.13 17.32 -14.52
CA THR A 329 16.69 15.96 -14.48
C THR A 329 16.57 15.29 -13.10
N GLY A 330 16.30 16.06 -12.05
CA GLY A 330 15.97 15.53 -10.73
C GLY A 330 14.53 15.08 -10.59
N ASP A 331 14.26 14.26 -9.59
CA ASP A 331 12.92 14.13 -9.04
C ASP A 331 12.67 15.22 -7.96
N ALA A 332 11.43 15.27 -7.45
CA ALA A 332 11.00 16.32 -6.55
C ALA A 332 11.82 16.35 -5.24
N GLU A 333 12.16 15.18 -4.68
CA GLU A 333 12.96 15.10 -3.45
C GLU A 333 14.40 15.57 -3.67
N PHE A 334 15.01 15.22 -4.81
CA PHE A 334 16.33 15.73 -5.17
C PHE A 334 16.31 17.27 -5.29
N GLU A 335 15.28 17.84 -5.93
CA GLU A 335 15.15 19.30 -6.05
C GLU A 335 14.94 19.98 -4.69
N LYS A 336 14.11 19.41 -3.80
CA LYS A 336 13.92 19.89 -2.43
C LYS A 336 15.24 19.94 -1.65
N ASP A 337 16.05 18.88 -1.77
CA ASP A 337 17.33 18.73 -1.08
C ASP A 337 18.37 19.77 -1.57
N ILE A 338 18.43 20.03 -2.88
CA ILE A 338 19.25 21.11 -3.45
C ILE A 338 18.80 22.48 -2.93
N CYS A 339 17.49 22.75 -2.95
CA CYS A 339 16.93 24.00 -2.41
C CYS A 339 17.26 24.18 -0.93
N TYR A 340 17.14 23.11 -0.13
CA TYR A 340 17.47 23.12 1.29
C TYR A 340 18.93 23.46 1.53
N ARG A 341 19.88 22.81 0.84
CA ARG A 341 21.32 23.11 0.99
C ARG A 341 21.69 24.52 0.53
N ALA A 342 21.07 25.02 -0.53
CA ALA A 342 21.23 26.42 -0.94
C ALA A 342 20.79 27.37 0.20
N ARG A 343 19.64 27.12 0.83
CA ARG A 343 19.13 27.93 1.94
C ARG A 343 20.05 27.91 3.17
N GLN A 344 20.64 26.77 3.50
CA GLN A 344 21.63 26.66 4.59
C GLN A 344 22.88 27.56 4.38
N ARG A 345 23.08 28.05 3.16
CA ARG A 345 24.18 28.96 2.79
C ARG A 345 23.71 30.36 2.42
N ASN A 346 22.49 30.75 2.82
CA ASN A 346 21.86 32.03 2.47
C ASN A 346 21.76 32.26 0.95
N MET A 347 21.56 31.17 0.21
CA MET A 347 21.34 31.19 -1.23
C MET A 347 19.92 30.72 -1.56
N PHE A 348 19.42 31.16 -2.69
CA PHE A 348 18.14 30.72 -3.24
C PHE A 348 18.40 30.00 -4.57
N PHE A 349 17.90 28.79 -4.72
CA PHE A 349 18.03 27.99 -5.93
C PHE A 349 16.67 27.87 -6.62
N ASN A 350 16.63 28.05 -7.93
CA ASN A 350 15.46 27.80 -8.77
C ASN A 350 15.87 27.36 -10.18
N GLU A 351 14.89 27.08 -11.04
CA GLU A 351 15.08 26.69 -12.45
C GLU A 351 15.92 27.69 -13.28
N TYR A 352 16.09 28.93 -12.80
CA TYR A 352 16.81 30.00 -13.48
C TYR A 352 18.25 30.20 -13.00
N GLY A 353 18.60 29.74 -11.80
CA GLY A 353 19.94 29.95 -11.26
C GLY A 353 20.04 29.80 -9.75
N LEU A 354 21.27 29.99 -9.27
CA LEU A 354 21.60 30.09 -7.85
C LEU A 354 21.84 31.57 -7.50
N TRP A 355 21.12 32.08 -6.51
CA TRP A 355 21.07 33.49 -6.16
C TRP A 355 21.59 33.69 -4.74
N ARG A 356 22.34 34.77 -4.50
CA ARG A 356 22.82 35.15 -3.17
C ARG A 356 22.25 36.50 -2.77
N TRP A 357 21.77 36.60 -1.54
CA TRP A 357 21.31 37.87 -0.99
C TRP A 357 22.50 38.74 -0.60
N THR A 358 22.55 39.97 -1.11
CA THR A 358 23.58 40.95 -0.79
C THR A 358 22.95 42.10 -0.01
N PHE A 359 23.48 42.39 1.18
CA PHE A 359 23.03 43.51 2.00
C PHE A 359 23.64 44.83 1.51
N ASN A 360 22.87 45.91 1.51
CA ASN A 360 23.41 47.24 1.29
C ASN A 360 24.22 47.68 2.52
N SER A 361 25.56 47.70 2.41
CA SER A 361 26.40 48.35 3.42
C SER A 361 26.22 49.88 3.38
N PRO A 362 26.12 50.57 4.53
CA PRO A 362 26.19 52.02 4.55
C PRO A 362 27.66 52.47 4.33
N SER A 363 27.86 53.28 3.29
CA SER A 363 29.02 54.12 2.95
C SER A 363 30.23 53.53 2.20
N SER A 364 30.32 53.90 0.92
CA SER A 364 31.53 54.51 0.33
C SER A 364 31.11 55.39 -0.86
N ASN A 365 31.37 56.69 -0.76
CA ASN A 365 31.11 57.73 -1.76
C ASN A 365 31.54 57.34 -3.19
N PRO A 366 30.84 57.89 -4.20
CA PRO A 366 31.50 58.63 -5.24
C PRO A 366 31.10 60.11 -5.19
N GLU A 367 32.11 60.98 -5.24
CA GLU A 367 31.96 62.41 -5.47
C GLU A 367 31.14 62.66 -6.75
N THR A 368 30.07 63.46 -6.67
CA THR A 368 29.72 64.56 -7.61
C THR A 368 28.39 65.23 -7.23
N GLU A 369 28.52 66.51 -6.87
CA GLU A 369 27.62 67.66 -7.02
C GLU A 369 26.11 67.43 -7.32
N THR A 370 25.21 67.96 -6.47
CA THR A 370 24.55 69.28 -6.67
C THR A 370 23.40 69.51 -5.67
N VAL A 371 23.59 70.55 -4.84
CA VAL A 371 22.65 71.56 -4.31
C VAL A 371 21.13 71.29 -4.41
N PHE A 372 20.44 71.23 -3.26
CA PHE A 372 19.33 72.17 -2.93
C PHE A 372 18.98 72.12 -1.43
N SER A 373 19.03 73.29 -0.79
CA SER A 373 18.72 73.55 0.62
C SER A 373 17.21 73.58 0.89
N ARG A 374 16.76 73.09 2.06
CA ARG A 374 15.81 73.80 2.96
C ARG A 374 15.70 73.14 4.35
N PRO A 375 15.29 73.88 5.40
CA PRO A 375 15.56 73.53 6.80
C PRO A 375 14.30 73.23 7.64
N PHE A 376 14.56 72.72 8.85
CA PHE A 376 13.72 72.69 10.08
C PHE A 376 12.51 71.74 10.15
N GLY A 377 12.51 70.92 11.19
CA GLY A 377 11.32 70.38 11.85
C GLY A 377 11.58 69.01 12.48
N GLY A 378 11.40 68.87 13.79
CA GLY A 378 11.66 67.64 14.54
C GLY A 378 10.76 66.46 14.10
N ASP A 379 11.23 65.24 14.31
CA ASP A 379 10.90 64.48 15.52
C ASP A 379 11.66 63.14 15.50
N TYR A 380 12.03 62.71 16.69
CA TYR A 380 12.77 61.48 16.98
C TYR A 380 11.85 60.27 16.80
N GLU A 381 11.71 59.80 15.57
CA GLU A 381 11.22 58.44 15.29
C GLU A 381 12.41 57.47 15.21
N THR A 382 12.32 56.43 16.04
CA THR A 382 13.21 55.26 16.04
C THR A 382 13.09 54.53 14.70
N ALA A 383 13.92 54.93 13.74
CA ALA A 383 14.07 54.21 12.48
C ALA A 383 14.58 52.79 12.75
N THR A 384 13.69 51.80 12.68
CA THR A 384 14.07 50.42 12.46
C THR A 384 14.71 50.38 11.08
N THR A 385 16.05 50.34 11.01
CA THR A 385 16.78 50.23 9.76
C THR A 385 16.44 48.88 9.12
N GLN A 386 15.42 48.86 8.25
CA GLN A 386 15.21 47.76 7.31
C GLN A 386 16.51 47.61 6.53
N LYS A 387 17.24 46.51 6.76
CA LYS A 387 18.40 46.13 5.96
C LYS A 387 17.90 45.80 4.55
N THR A 388 17.86 46.80 3.68
CA THR A 388 17.55 46.60 2.27
C THR A 388 18.71 45.85 1.62
N GLY A 389 18.38 44.85 0.80
CA GLY A 389 19.34 44.04 0.06
C GLY A 389 18.78 43.66 -1.30
N TYR A 390 19.61 43.04 -2.15
CA TYR A 390 19.21 42.59 -3.47
C TYR A 390 19.73 41.18 -3.76
N TRP A 391 18.99 40.44 -4.59
CA TRP A 391 19.44 39.15 -5.11
C TRP A 391 20.48 39.35 -6.21
N SER A 392 21.63 38.71 -6.05
CA SER A 392 22.68 38.62 -7.06
C SER A 392 22.76 37.20 -7.63
N LEU A 393 22.68 37.06 -8.95
CA LEU A 393 22.85 35.77 -9.62
C LEU A 393 24.33 35.36 -9.53
N LEU A 394 24.59 34.17 -8.99
CA LEU A 394 25.96 33.64 -8.95
C LEU A 394 26.40 33.16 -10.34
N PRO A 395 27.70 33.29 -10.69
CA PRO A 395 28.25 32.84 -11.96
C PRO A 395 28.40 31.31 -11.99
N SER A 396 27.30 30.59 -11.81
CA SER A 396 27.25 29.12 -11.76
C SER A 396 26.61 28.59 -13.05
N ALA A 397 27.40 28.55 -14.13
CA ALA A 397 26.89 28.20 -15.45
C ALA A 397 26.65 26.69 -15.64
N THR A 398 27.42 25.84 -14.94
CA THR A 398 27.32 24.37 -15.03
C THR A 398 26.67 23.75 -13.80
N GLU A 399 26.22 22.50 -13.95
CA GLU A 399 25.70 21.72 -12.83
C GLU A 399 26.77 21.62 -11.72
N GLN A 400 28.03 21.31 -12.09
CA GLN A 400 29.16 21.17 -11.17
C GLN A 400 29.45 22.45 -10.38
N ASP A 401 29.32 23.63 -11.00
CA ASP A 401 29.53 24.90 -10.31
C ASP A 401 28.46 25.10 -9.22
N ILE A 402 27.20 24.77 -9.52
CA ILE A 402 26.09 24.87 -8.57
C ILE A 402 26.32 23.92 -7.40
N PHE A 403 26.64 22.65 -7.64
CA PHE A 403 26.97 21.67 -6.59
C PHE A 403 28.11 22.15 -5.69
N ARG A 404 29.17 22.74 -6.28
CA ARG A 404 30.30 23.30 -5.53
C ARG A 404 29.89 24.47 -4.64
N GLU A 405 29.12 25.42 -5.16
CA GLU A 405 28.66 26.59 -4.40
C GLU A 405 27.74 26.21 -3.23
N ILE A 406 26.85 25.22 -3.42
CA ILE A 406 26.01 24.70 -2.34
C ILE A 406 26.75 23.74 -1.40
N GLY A 407 27.98 23.35 -1.72
CA GLY A 407 28.83 22.49 -0.89
C GLY A 407 28.44 21.03 -0.89
N MET A 408 27.98 20.53 -2.04
CA MET A 408 27.57 19.15 -2.25
C MET A 408 28.46 18.52 -3.31
N ASP A 409 28.78 17.23 -3.14
CA ASP A 409 29.47 16.48 -4.20
C ASP A 409 28.58 16.37 -5.44
N PHE A 410 29.21 16.36 -6.62
CA PHE A 410 28.48 16.25 -7.87
C PHE A 410 27.71 14.91 -7.94
N VAL A 411 26.39 15.00 -8.07
CA VAL A 411 25.52 13.82 -8.22
C VAL A 411 25.27 13.56 -9.71
N ASP A 412 25.71 12.39 -10.16
CA ASP A 412 25.46 11.92 -11.52
C ASP A 412 23.96 11.92 -11.85
N PRO A 413 23.53 12.38 -13.05
CA PRO A 413 22.13 12.36 -13.48
C PRO A 413 21.38 11.05 -13.21
N THR A 414 22.01 9.89 -13.38
CA THR A 414 21.40 8.56 -13.16
C THR A 414 21.07 8.28 -11.69
N ARG A 415 21.69 9.03 -10.77
CA ARG A 415 21.55 8.87 -9.32
C ARG A 415 20.63 9.91 -8.68
N ARG A 416 19.97 10.77 -9.47
CA ARG A 416 19.07 11.85 -9.00
C ARG A 416 17.62 11.39 -8.76
N ASN A 417 17.48 10.15 -8.33
CA ASN A 417 16.22 9.53 -7.92
C ASN A 417 16.22 9.48 -6.39
N PHE A 418 16.08 10.64 -5.73
CA PHE A 418 16.16 10.75 -4.27
C PHE A 418 14.83 10.41 -3.61
N SER A 419 13.75 10.53 -4.36
CA SER A 419 12.50 9.89 -4.02
C SER A 419 12.80 8.40 -3.96
N PRO A 420 12.55 7.73 -2.82
CA PRO A 420 12.53 6.29 -2.84
C PRO A 420 11.59 5.87 -3.98
N THR A 421 11.88 4.77 -4.66
CA THR A 421 10.97 4.14 -5.65
C THR A 421 9.59 3.77 -5.07
N LYS A 422 9.31 4.18 -3.83
CA LYS A 422 8.04 4.23 -3.11
C LYS A 422 7.53 5.67 -3.03
N TYR A 423 6.41 5.91 -3.72
CA TYR A 423 5.28 6.78 -3.33
C TYR A 423 5.59 7.97 -2.38
N ASN A 424 5.43 9.20 -2.86
CA ASN A 424 5.50 10.40 -2.02
C ASN A 424 4.26 10.50 -1.12
N ILE A 425 4.48 10.26 0.17
CA ILE A 425 3.46 10.28 1.23
C ILE A 425 2.92 11.69 1.49
N GLU A 426 3.72 12.73 1.22
CA GLU A 426 3.39 14.14 1.53
C GLU A 426 2.35 14.75 0.57
N ASP A 427 2.20 14.19 -0.63
CA ASP A 427 1.15 14.58 -1.61
C ASP A 427 -0.02 13.59 -1.67
N SER A 428 0.04 12.52 -0.88
CA SER A 428 -1.06 11.58 -0.67
C SER A 428 -1.95 12.08 0.46
N ASN A 429 -3.15 11.51 0.62
CA ASN A 429 -4.01 11.69 1.80
C ASN A 429 -3.33 11.27 3.14
N ILE A 430 -2.04 10.93 3.09
CA ILE A 430 -1.18 10.46 4.17
C ILE A 430 -0.40 11.63 4.81
N ALA A 431 -0.36 12.83 4.23
CA ALA A 431 0.27 14.01 4.85
C ALA A 431 -0.30 14.39 6.25
N LEU A 432 -1.51 13.92 6.55
CA LEU A 432 -2.19 14.11 7.83
C LEU A 432 -2.06 12.92 8.80
N LEU A 433 -1.46 11.80 8.36
CA LEU A 433 -0.41 11.03 9.07
C LEU A 433 -0.17 11.20 10.58
N GLY A 434 -1.14 11.06 11.49
CA GLY A 434 -1.00 11.23 12.94
C GLY A 434 -1.47 12.58 13.50
N SER A 435 -2.13 13.41 12.70
CA SER A 435 -2.78 14.66 13.15
C SER A 435 -4.13 14.38 13.83
N ASP A 436 -4.59 15.28 14.70
CA ASP A 436 -5.93 15.19 15.30
C ASP A 436 -7.05 15.13 14.26
N LEU A 437 -6.83 15.72 13.08
CA LEU A 437 -7.79 15.67 11.98
C LEU A 437 -7.86 14.27 11.39
N GLU A 438 -6.72 13.60 11.17
CA GLU A 438 -6.70 12.24 10.66
C GLU A 438 -7.20 11.24 11.70
N LYS A 439 -6.87 11.43 12.99
CA LYS A 439 -7.46 10.65 14.08
C LYS A 439 -8.99 10.77 14.06
N ARG A 440 -9.54 11.99 14.01
CA ARG A 440 -11.00 12.19 13.89
C ARG A 440 -11.57 11.55 12.62
N VAL A 441 -10.91 11.67 11.48
CA VAL A 441 -11.34 11.04 10.23
C VAL A 441 -11.35 9.52 10.36
N ARG A 442 -10.36 8.95 11.05
CA ARG A 442 -10.24 7.52 11.32
C ARG A 442 -11.30 7.04 12.30
N GLU A 443 -11.57 7.77 13.37
CA GLU A 443 -12.70 7.52 14.29
C GLU A 443 -14.04 7.50 13.50
N HIS A 444 -14.29 8.52 12.68
CA HIS A 444 -15.51 8.58 11.84
C HIS A 444 -15.56 7.49 10.76
N ALA A 445 -14.41 7.04 10.25
CA ALA A 445 -14.32 5.93 9.32
C ALA A 445 -14.60 4.60 10.04
N GLY A 446 -14.09 4.44 11.26
CA GLY A 446 -14.33 3.30 12.12
C GLY A 446 -15.80 3.15 12.47
N ASP A 447 -16.49 4.25 12.79
CA ASP A 447 -17.94 4.26 13.05
C ASP A 447 -18.79 3.81 11.85
N LYS A 448 -18.24 3.91 10.64
CA LYS A 448 -18.90 3.49 9.38
C LYS A 448 -18.46 2.11 8.91
N GLU A 449 -17.40 1.56 9.49
CA GLU A 449 -16.89 0.24 9.15
C GLU A 449 -17.80 -0.83 9.77
N SER A 450 -18.41 -1.63 8.90
CA SER A 450 -19.35 -2.67 9.31
C SER A 450 -18.72 -3.71 10.25
N ALA A 451 -17.41 -3.96 10.11
CA ALA A 451 -16.67 -4.89 10.97
C ALA A 451 -16.58 -4.43 12.44
N TRP A 452 -16.60 -3.12 12.70
CA TRP A 452 -16.46 -2.56 14.05
C TRP A 452 -17.78 -2.33 14.76
N ALA A 453 -18.89 -2.36 14.03
CA ALA A 453 -20.21 -2.08 14.57
C ALA A 453 -20.51 -2.88 15.85
N ASP A 454 -20.03 -4.12 15.97
CA ASP A 454 -20.18 -4.99 17.16
C ASP A 454 -18.85 -5.39 17.82
N ALA A 455 -17.76 -4.70 17.48
CA ALA A 455 -16.46 -4.96 18.10
C ALA A 455 -16.43 -4.49 19.55
N GLY A 456 -15.91 -5.31 20.46
CA GLY A 456 -15.64 -4.89 21.84
C GLY A 456 -16.87 -4.68 22.73
N LYS A 457 -18.08 -4.97 22.28
CA LYS A 457 -19.32 -4.77 23.08
C LYS A 457 -19.53 -5.82 24.16
N VAL A 458 -19.07 -7.04 23.93
CA VAL A 458 -19.28 -8.19 24.83
C VAL A 458 -17.95 -8.94 25.05
N PRO A 459 -17.73 -9.51 26.24
CA PRO A 459 -16.57 -10.36 26.48
C PRO A 459 -16.51 -11.53 25.50
N GLY A 460 -15.33 -11.77 24.94
CA GLY A 460 -15.11 -12.82 23.94
C GLY A 460 -14.02 -12.48 22.92
N LEU A 461 -13.75 -13.46 22.05
CA LEU A 461 -12.77 -13.38 20.98
C LEU A 461 -13.47 -13.06 19.66
N GLN A 462 -12.99 -12.03 18.96
CA GLN A 462 -13.42 -11.67 17.61
C GLN A 462 -12.19 -11.66 16.70
N ILE A 463 -12.31 -12.28 15.52
CA ILE A 463 -11.20 -12.41 14.56
C ILE A 463 -11.71 -11.92 13.22
N TRP A 464 -10.87 -11.16 12.53
CA TRP A 464 -11.11 -10.71 11.17
C TRP A 464 -9.90 -11.03 10.30
N ARG A 465 -10.16 -11.41 9.06
CA ARG A 465 -9.15 -11.58 8.02
C ARG A 465 -9.13 -10.36 7.11
N ILE A 466 -7.94 -9.95 6.68
CA ILE A 466 -7.79 -8.93 5.66
C ILE A 466 -7.87 -9.58 4.29
N GLU A 467 -8.75 -9.05 3.42
CA GLU A 467 -8.86 -9.48 2.02
C GLU A 467 -9.06 -8.25 1.14
N GLN A 468 -8.13 -7.99 0.21
CA GLN A 468 -8.25 -6.88 -0.77
C GLN A 468 -8.60 -5.52 -0.12
N PHE A 469 -7.83 -5.11 0.89
CA PHE A 469 -8.05 -3.88 1.69
C PHE A 469 -9.34 -3.86 2.54
N ARG A 470 -10.04 -5.00 2.70
CA ARG A 470 -11.27 -5.09 3.52
C ARG A 470 -11.07 -5.95 4.75
N VAL A 471 -11.77 -5.60 5.82
CA VAL A 471 -11.82 -6.36 7.07
C VAL A 471 -13.03 -7.28 7.02
N LEU A 472 -12.82 -8.60 6.96
CA LEU A 472 -13.90 -9.57 6.89
C LEU A 472 -13.94 -10.45 8.15
N PRO A 473 -15.12 -10.67 8.75
CA PRO A 473 -15.23 -11.50 9.94
C PRO A 473 -14.80 -12.94 9.65
N TRP A 474 -13.92 -13.47 10.49
CA TRP A 474 -13.45 -14.84 10.37
C TRP A 474 -14.49 -15.81 10.97
N PRO A 475 -14.86 -16.90 10.27
CA PRO A 475 -15.86 -17.84 10.76
C PRO A 475 -15.48 -18.43 12.12
N LYS A 476 -16.45 -18.53 13.04
CA LYS A 476 -16.21 -19.05 14.39
C LYS A 476 -15.74 -20.49 14.39
N GLU A 477 -16.14 -21.27 13.40
CA GLU A 477 -15.75 -22.67 13.20
C GLU A 477 -14.26 -22.80 12.82
N LYS A 478 -13.67 -21.73 12.27
CA LYS A 478 -12.26 -21.64 11.89
C LYS A 478 -11.40 -20.92 12.93
N THR A 479 -11.92 -20.70 14.14
CA THR A 479 -11.14 -20.11 15.24
C THR A 479 -9.90 -20.96 15.51
N GLY A 480 -8.72 -20.34 15.48
CA GLY A 480 -7.44 -21.02 15.63
C GLY A 480 -6.76 -21.43 14.32
N TYR A 481 -7.44 -21.32 13.17
CA TYR A 481 -6.84 -21.52 11.85
C TYR A 481 -6.38 -20.18 11.24
N PHE A 482 -5.12 -20.15 10.82
CA PHE A 482 -4.46 -19.02 10.17
C PHE A 482 -3.76 -19.48 8.89
N TYR A 483 -3.55 -18.55 7.98
CA TYR A 483 -2.89 -18.77 6.69
C TYR A 483 -1.69 -17.82 6.59
N ASP A 484 -0.53 -18.33 6.22
CA ASP A 484 0.72 -17.55 6.21
C ASP A 484 0.81 -16.50 5.09
N GLY A 485 -0.01 -16.61 4.06
CA GLY A 485 -0.18 -15.61 3.02
C GLY A 485 -1.15 -14.48 3.39
N ASP A 486 -1.77 -14.54 4.57
CA ASP A 486 -2.83 -13.60 5.00
C ASP A 486 -2.41 -12.79 6.23
N SER A 487 -3.11 -11.68 6.45
CA SER A 487 -3.04 -10.88 7.69
C SER A 487 -4.37 -10.90 8.44
N TYR A 488 -4.31 -10.92 9.77
CA TYR A 488 -5.50 -11.02 10.64
C TYR A 488 -5.50 -9.97 11.73
N ILE A 489 -6.69 -9.54 12.15
CA ILE A 489 -6.94 -8.72 13.33
C ILE A 489 -7.68 -9.57 14.35
N VAL A 490 -7.22 -9.61 15.60
CA VAL A 490 -7.79 -10.39 16.68
C VAL A 490 -8.04 -9.50 17.88
N LEU A 491 -9.31 -9.35 18.28
CA LEU A 491 -9.73 -8.60 19.45
C LEU A 491 -10.20 -9.57 20.53
N GLN A 492 -9.52 -9.56 21.67
CA GLN A 492 -9.97 -10.22 22.89
C GLN A 492 -10.55 -9.18 23.84
N THR A 493 -11.85 -9.30 24.11
CA THR A 493 -12.57 -8.44 25.05
C THR A 493 -12.77 -9.16 26.37
N TYR A 494 -12.39 -8.54 27.48
CA TYR A 494 -12.48 -9.14 28.81
C TYR A 494 -12.79 -8.09 29.88
N LYS A 495 -13.12 -8.56 31.09
CA LYS A 495 -13.22 -7.72 32.29
C LYS A 495 -12.05 -8.03 33.21
N LYS A 496 -11.44 -7.01 33.82
CA LYS A 496 -10.32 -7.20 34.78
C LYS A 496 -10.80 -7.91 36.06
N SER A 497 -12.04 -7.66 36.46
CA SER A 497 -12.76 -8.37 37.51
C SER A 497 -14.23 -8.53 37.13
N GLU A 498 -14.93 -9.54 37.67
CA GLU A 498 -16.37 -9.73 37.39
C GLU A 498 -17.23 -8.52 37.81
N GLU A 499 -16.73 -7.72 38.75
CA GLU A 499 -17.36 -6.52 39.29
C GLU A 499 -17.08 -5.26 38.45
N ASP A 500 -16.07 -5.28 37.57
CA ASP A 500 -15.74 -4.16 36.72
C ASP A 500 -16.81 -3.92 35.65
N LYS A 501 -17.28 -2.68 35.58
CA LYS A 501 -18.20 -2.23 34.53
C LYS A 501 -17.49 -1.91 33.21
N ASN A 502 -16.19 -1.65 33.26
CA ASN A 502 -15.38 -1.28 32.10
C ASN A 502 -14.78 -2.52 31.45
N LEU A 503 -14.91 -2.63 30.13
CA LEU A 503 -14.26 -3.66 29.34
C LEU A 503 -12.81 -3.26 29.05
N SER A 504 -11.94 -4.26 29.05
CA SER A 504 -10.53 -4.16 28.66
C SER A 504 -10.31 -5.00 27.40
N TYR A 505 -9.32 -4.60 26.61
CA TYR A 505 -9.12 -5.15 25.28
C TYR A 505 -7.64 -5.49 25.05
N HIS A 506 -7.39 -6.67 24.52
CA HIS A 506 -6.13 -6.98 23.85
C HIS A 506 -6.41 -7.05 22.35
N LEU A 507 -5.70 -6.24 21.60
CA LEU A 507 -5.89 -6.09 20.17
C LEU A 507 -4.61 -6.50 19.45
N HIS A 508 -4.67 -7.61 18.73
CA HIS A 508 -3.56 -8.18 18.01
C HIS A 508 -3.76 -8.00 16.52
N PHE A 509 -2.67 -7.75 15.80
CA PHE A 509 -2.64 -8.00 14.36
C PHE A 509 -1.53 -9.02 14.09
N TRP A 510 -1.93 -10.12 13.46
CA TRP A 510 -1.04 -11.22 13.13
C TRP A 510 -0.68 -11.13 11.66
N LEU A 511 0.63 -11.18 11.39
CA LEU A 511 1.22 -11.10 10.06
C LEU A 511 1.80 -12.46 9.69
N GLY A 512 1.23 -13.07 8.65
CA GLY A 512 1.79 -14.27 8.06
C GLY A 512 3.15 -14.02 7.42
N GLU A 513 3.96 -15.08 7.30
CA GLU A 513 5.31 -15.00 6.73
C GLU A 513 5.30 -14.56 5.25
N ASP A 514 4.30 -15.03 4.49
CA ASP A 514 4.13 -14.81 3.05
C ASP A 514 3.04 -13.75 2.74
N THR A 515 2.55 -13.01 3.75
CA THR A 515 1.50 -12.00 3.56
C THR A 515 1.98 -10.83 2.71
N SER A 516 1.09 -10.27 1.87
CA SER A 516 1.44 -9.17 0.98
C SER A 516 1.60 -7.85 1.74
N GLN A 517 2.41 -6.93 1.18
CA GLN A 517 2.70 -5.66 1.82
C GLN A 517 1.43 -4.80 2.03
N ASP A 518 0.49 -4.87 1.09
CA ASP A 518 -0.79 -4.16 1.18
C ASP A 518 -1.70 -4.74 2.27
N GLU A 519 -1.74 -6.06 2.45
CA GLU A 519 -2.52 -6.70 3.51
C GLU A 519 -1.92 -6.45 4.89
N ALA A 520 -0.61 -6.59 5.05
CA ALA A 520 0.09 -6.25 6.28
C ALA A 520 -0.10 -4.76 6.64
N GLY A 521 0.00 -3.87 5.65
CA GLY A 521 -0.26 -2.45 5.82
C GLY A 521 -1.70 -2.15 6.20
N THR A 522 -2.66 -2.86 5.59
CA THR A 522 -4.09 -2.74 5.93
C THR A 522 -4.37 -3.23 7.34
N ALA A 523 -3.82 -4.38 7.75
CA ALA A 523 -3.98 -4.92 9.10
C ALA A 523 -3.46 -3.94 10.15
N ALA A 524 -2.27 -3.38 9.94
CA ALA A 524 -1.70 -2.37 10.83
C ALA A 524 -2.58 -1.10 10.89
N TYR A 525 -3.01 -0.56 9.74
CA TYR A 525 -3.85 0.63 9.68
C TYR A 525 -5.21 0.41 10.36
N LYS A 526 -5.89 -0.68 10.03
CA LYS A 526 -7.21 -1.04 10.56
C LYS A 526 -7.18 -1.39 12.04
N THR A 527 -6.05 -1.89 12.54
CA THR A 527 -5.84 -2.08 13.98
C THR A 527 -5.80 -0.74 14.72
N VAL A 528 -5.12 0.27 14.16
CA VAL A 528 -5.13 1.61 14.75
C VAL A 528 -6.52 2.24 14.64
N GLU A 529 -7.24 2.01 13.54
CA GLU A 529 -8.64 2.45 13.39
C GLU A 529 -9.56 1.85 14.46
N LEU A 530 -9.43 0.55 14.73
CA LEU A 530 -10.20 -0.12 15.79
C LEU A 530 -9.76 0.35 17.19
N ASP A 531 -8.48 0.60 17.41
CA ASP A 531 -7.98 1.17 18.66
C ASP A 531 -8.60 2.54 18.96
N ASP A 532 -8.61 3.43 17.96
CA ASP A 532 -9.25 4.75 18.06
C ASP A 532 -10.77 4.63 18.29
N HIS A 533 -11.44 3.70 17.61
CA HIS A 533 -12.87 3.40 17.83
C HIS A 533 -13.18 2.88 19.25
N LEU A 534 -12.20 2.25 19.91
CA LEU A 534 -12.28 1.80 21.31
C LEU A 534 -11.66 2.81 22.30
N ASP A 535 -11.55 4.08 21.91
CA ASP A 535 -11.00 5.20 22.68
C ASP A 535 -9.52 5.05 23.10
N GLY A 536 -8.72 4.28 22.35
CA GLY A 536 -7.33 3.98 22.67
C GLY A 536 -7.13 3.11 23.92
N LYS A 537 -8.20 2.48 24.43
CA LYS A 537 -8.15 1.57 25.59
C LYS A 537 -7.40 0.26 25.30
N PRO A 538 -7.43 -0.32 24.08
CA PRO A 538 -6.74 -1.56 23.82
C PRO A 538 -5.23 -1.54 24.05
N VAL A 539 -4.68 -2.65 24.56
CA VAL A 539 -3.26 -2.96 24.45
C VAL A 539 -3.03 -3.56 23.07
N GLN A 540 -2.15 -2.97 22.27
CA GLN A 540 -1.90 -3.39 20.90
C GLN A 540 -0.69 -4.33 20.81
N TYR A 541 -0.84 -5.42 20.05
CA TYR A 541 0.17 -6.44 19.86
C TYR A 541 0.46 -6.64 18.37
N ARG A 542 1.72 -6.46 17.97
CA ARG A 542 2.21 -6.92 16.66
C ARG A 542 2.68 -8.36 16.80
N GLU A 543 1.92 -9.27 16.21
CA GLU A 543 2.24 -10.70 16.18
C GLU A 543 2.81 -11.06 14.80
N VAL A 544 3.93 -11.78 14.78
CA VAL A 544 4.54 -12.27 13.54
C VAL A 544 4.55 -13.78 13.59
N GLN A 545 4.21 -14.42 12.46
CA GLN A 545 4.29 -15.87 12.31
C GLN A 545 5.63 -16.40 12.81
N GLY A 546 5.58 -17.39 13.70
CA GLY A 546 6.79 -17.98 14.26
C GLY A 546 7.13 -17.49 15.66
N TYR A 547 6.74 -16.25 15.99
CA TYR A 547 7.16 -15.50 17.18
C TYR A 547 5.97 -14.98 17.98
N GLU A 548 4.81 -15.62 17.87
CA GLU A 548 3.58 -15.19 18.52
C GLU A 548 3.74 -15.08 20.04
N SER A 549 3.15 -14.03 20.61
CA SER A 549 3.12 -13.84 22.05
C SER A 549 2.31 -14.95 22.75
N GLN A 550 2.69 -15.27 23.98
CA GLN A 550 1.94 -16.24 24.80
C GLN A 550 0.51 -15.79 25.05
N GLN A 551 0.32 -14.48 25.18
CA GLN A 551 -1.01 -13.90 25.32
C GLN A 551 -1.89 -14.22 24.12
N PHE A 552 -1.37 -14.12 22.90
CA PHE A 552 -2.09 -14.45 21.68
C PHE A 552 -2.39 -15.95 21.56
N LEU A 553 -1.39 -16.81 21.77
CA LEU A 553 -1.58 -18.26 21.70
C LEU A 553 -2.59 -18.78 22.74
N SER A 554 -2.71 -18.10 23.90
CA SER A 554 -3.64 -18.48 24.97
C SER A 554 -5.13 -18.46 24.58
N TYR A 555 -5.48 -17.74 23.51
CA TYR A 555 -6.85 -17.63 23.02
C TYR A 555 -7.31 -18.87 22.26
N PHE A 556 -6.36 -19.67 21.78
CA PHE A 556 -6.62 -20.77 20.88
C PHE A 556 -6.32 -22.09 21.59
N PRO A 557 -7.32 -22.99 21.75
CA PRO A 557 -7.06 -24.35 22.22
C PRO A 557 -6.08 -25.09 21.31
N HIS A 558 -6.15 -24.81 20.01
CA HIS A 558 -5.22 -25.29 18.99
C HIS A 558 -4.93 -24.13 18.03
N PHE A 559 -3.64 -23.84 17.80
CA PHE A 559 -3.21 -22.86 16.81
C PHE A 559 -2.65 -23.58 15.60
N ILE A 560 -3.30 -23.42 14.45
CA ILE A 560 -2.97 -24.10 13.20
C ILE A 560 -2.65 -23.03 12.15
N CYS A 561 -1.40 -23.01 11.68
CA CYS A 561 -0.97 -22.15 10.58
C CYS A 561 -0.72 -22.98 9.32
N LEU A 562 -1.44 -22.67 8.25
CA LEU A 562 -1.39 -23.38 6.96
C LEU A 562 -0.71 -22.52 5.89
N LYS A 563 -0.10 -23.17 4.89
CA LYS A 563 0.48 -22.46 3.74
C LYS A 563 -0.62 -21.96 2.80
N GLY A 564 -0.42 -20.75 2.26
CA GLY A 564 -1.31 -20.11 1.29
C GLY A 564 -2.06 -18.93 1.88
N GLY A 565 -3.05 -18.42 1.17
CA GLY A 565 -3.82 -17.24 1.57
C GLY A 565 -4.65 -16.68 0.41
N VAL A 566 -5.33 -15.57 0.63
CA VAL A 566 -6.02 -14.76 -0.37
C VAL A 566 -4.99 -13.85 -1.04
N ALA A 567 -4.13 -14.42 -1.88
CA ALA A 567 -3.30 -13.61 -2.76
C ALA A 567 -4.23 -12.73 -3.62
N THR A 568 -4.02 -11.42 -3.57
CA THR A 568 -4.64 -10.39 -4.44
C THR A 568 -5.15 -10.95 -5.78
N GLY A 569 -6.40 -11.43 -5.77
CA GLY A 569 -7.13 -11.86 -6.97
C GLY A 569 -6.85 -13.25 -7.58
N PHE A 570 -5.89 -14.07 -7.16
CA PHE A 570 -5.72 -15.42 -7.77
C PHE A 570 -5.14 -16.47 -6.81
N HIS A 571 -5.87 -17.59 -6.68
CA HIS A 571 -5.66 -18.80 -5.85
C HIS A 571 -6.29 -18.74 -4.45
N HIS A 572 -7.60 -18.96 -4.39
CA HIS A 572 -8.22 -19.49 -3.18
C HIS A 572 -8.05 -21.02 -3.18
N VAL A 573 -7.19 -21.56 -2.32
CA VAL A 573 -7.15 -23.01 -2.09
C VAL A 573 -8.34 -23.37 -1.18
N SER A 574 -9.49 -23.60 -1.81
CA SER A 574 -10.59 -24.37 -1.21
C SER A 574 -11.29 -25.20 -2.27
N GLU A 575 -10.52 -25.86 -3.12
CA GLU A 575 -10.97 -27.12 -3.72
C GLU A 575 -10.54 -28.25 -2.76
N HIS A 576 -11.28 -29.36 -2.77
CA HIS A 576 -10.84 -30.56 -2.07
C HIS A 576 -9.37 -30.82 -2.43
N PRO A 577 -8.50 -31.11 -1.45
CA PRO A 577 -7.09 -31.34 -1.73
C PRO A 577 -6.99 -32.38 -2.86
N PRO A 578 -6.29 -32.07 -3.98
CA PRO A 578 -6.13 -33.04 -5.05
C PRO A 578 -5.59 -34.35 -4.46
N PRO A 579 -5.92 -35.52 -5.03
CA PRO A 579 -5.48 -36.81 -4.49
C PRO A 579 -3.95 -36.98 -4.37
N ASP A 580 -3.17 -36.03 -4.91
CA ASP A 580 -1.71 -35.94 -4.84
C ASP A 580 -1.24 -34.68 -4.07
N THR A 581 -1.74 -34.48 -2.85
CA THR A 581 -1.19 -33.46 -1.92
C THR A 581 0.00 -34.01 -1.16
N ARG A 582 1.16 -33.35 -1.23
CA ARG A 582 2.32 -33.64 -0.37
C ARG A 582 2.58 -32.46 0.58
N LYS A 583 2.12 -32.55 1.83
CA LYS A 583 2.24 -31.50 2.85
C LYS A 583 2.88 -32.05 4.13
N LEU A 584 3.81 -31.31 4.71
CA LEU A 584 4.43 -31.67 5.99
C LEU A 584 3.96 -30.68 7.07
N TYR A 585 3.45 -31.23 8.17
CA TYR A 585 3.05 -30.47 9.35
C TYR A 585 4.02 -30.75 10.49
N ARG A 586 4.53 -29.69 11.10
CA ARG A 586 5.29 -29.74 12.36
C ARG A 586 4.34 -29.45 13.51
N ILE A 587 4.36 -30.32 14.52
CA ILE A 587 3.51 -30.25 15.71
C ILE A 587 4.44 -30.21 16.91
N ASN A 588 4.34 -29.13 17.66
CA ASN A 588 5.17 -28.90 18.84
C ASN A 588 4.33 -28.28 19.95
N LEU A 589 4.74 -28.55 21.18
CA LEU A 589 4.20 -27.92 22.37
C LEU A 589 5.02 -26.66 22.67
N SER A 590 4.36 -25.52 22.87
CA SER A 590 5.04 -24.40 23.51
C SER A 590 5.21 -24.74 25.00
N HIS A 591 6.39 -25.24 25.37
CA HIS A 591 6.73 -25.49 26.78
C HIS A 591 6.93 -24.16 27.50
N HIS A 592 6.08 -23.84 28.46
CA HIS A 592 6.19 -22.65 29.28
C HIS A 592 6.65 -22.96 30.70
N PRO A 593 7.56 -22.14 31.28
CA PRO A 593 7.83 -22.17 32.71
C PRO A 593 6.57 -21.82 33.49
N VAL A 594 6.43 -22.46 34.65
CA VAL A 594 5.26 -22.35 35.55
C VAL A 594 5.07 -20.88 35.96
N GLY A 595 3.92 -20.29 35.62
CA GLY A 595 3.46 -19.04 36.22
C GLY A 595 2.86 -19.28 37.61
N ASP A 596 2.79 -18.23 38.43
CA ASP A 596 2.37 -18.24 39.85
C ASP A 596 0.97 -18.84 40.14
N GLU A 597 0.16 -19.11 39.12
CA GLU A 597 -1.15 -19.79 39.25
C GLU A 597 -1.06 -21.32 39.18
N GLY A 598 0.14 -21.91 39.17
CA GLY A 598 0.34 -23.35 39.34
C GLY A 598 -0.07 -24.23 38.15
N HIS A 599 -0.46 -23.63 37.02
CA HIS A 599 -0.84 -24.36 35.81
C HIS A 599 -0.09 -23.83 34.58
N SER A 600 0.92 -24.58 34.12
CA SER A 600 1.50 -24.37 32.79
C SER A 600 0.47 -24.80 31.74
N LYS A 601 -0.24 -23.84 31.14
CA LYS A 601 -1.06 -24.11 29.96
C LYS A 601 -0.12 -24.15 28.76
N SER A 602 0.30 -25.35 28.38
CA SER A 602 1.05 -25.54 27.15
C SER A 602 0.09 -25.44 25.96
N HIS A 603 0.49 -24.72 24.92
CA HIS A 603 -0.32 -24.53 23.73
C HIS A 603 0.23 -25.38 22.58
N LEU A 604 -0.68 -26.07 21.89
CA LEU A 604 -0.33 -26.88 20.74
C LEU A 604 -0.26 -25.98 19.51
N THR A 605 0.88 -25.99 18.83
CA THR A 605 1.06 -25.32 17.54
C THR A 605 1.26 -26.35 16.44
N VAL A 606 0.45 -26.23 15.39
CA VAL A 606 0.57 -27.02 14.16
C VAL A 606 0.93 -26.05 13.04
N ARG A 607 2.04 -26.29 12.34
CA ARG A 607 2.50 -25.43 11.24
C ARG A 607 2.79 -26.26 10.00
N GLU A 608 2.29 -25.84 8.85
CA GLU A 608 2.72 -26.38 7.57
C GLU A 608 4.17 -25.90 7.29
N VAL A 609 5.09 -26.84 7.10
CA VAL A 609 6.52 -26.58 6.86
C VAL A 609 6.97 -27.19 5.52
N PRO A 610 8.06 -26.71 4.90
CA PRO A 610 8.59 -27.31 3.68
C PRO A 610 8.87 -28.80 3.88
N ALA A 611 8.40 -29.64 2.95
CA ALA A 611 8.57 -31.09 3.03
C ALA A 611 9.99 -31.53 2.59
N THR A 612 10.99 -31.05 3.33
CA THR A 612 12.44 -31.25 3.18
C THR A 612 13.04 -31.80 4.48
N ALA A 613 14.22 -32.45 4.38
CA ALA A 613 14.92 -33.00 5.54
C ALA A 613 15.30 -31.94 6.59
N GLU A 614 15.59 -30.71 6.16
CA GLU A 614 15.99 -29.59 7.02
C GLU A 614 14.88 -29.11 7.97
N SER A 615 13.62 -29.39 7.63
CA SER A 615 12.46 -29.03 8.45
C SER A 615 12.22 -30.00 9.62
N LEU A 616 12.86 -31.17 9.59
CA LEU A 616 12.78 -32.18 10.65
C LEU A 616 13.77 -31.83 11.76
N VAL A 617 13.28 -31.67 12.99
CA VAL A 617 14.02 -31.25 14.17
C VAL A 617 13.75 -32.26 15.28
N ALA A 618 14.80 -32.72 15.95
CA ALA A 618 14.65 -33.62 17.09
C ALA A 618 13.90 -32.92 18.23
N GLY A 619 12.84 -33.53 18.75
CA GLY A 619 12.01 -32.97 19.83
C GLY A 619 10.54 -32.80 19.46
N ASP A 620 10.21 -32.73 18.16
CA ASP A 620 8.84 -32.46 17.71
C ASP A 620 8.17 -33.69 17.09
N VAL A 621 6.88 -33.56 16.77
CA VAL A 621 6.11 -34.55 16.01
C VAL A 621 5.80 -34.02 14.62
N TYR A 622 5.88 -34.89 13.62
CA TYR A 622 5.66 -34.54 12.22
C TYR A 622 4.52 -35.34 11.62
N VAL A 623 3.70 -34.72 10.77
CA VAL A 623 2.65 -35.38 10.00
C VAL A 623 2.86 -35.08 8.52
N LEU A 624 3.21 -36.09 7.73
CA LEU A 624 3.32 -36.01 6.28
C LEU A 624 2.01 -36.49 5.65
N ASP A 625 1.25 -35.56 5.10
CA ASP A 625 0.05 -35.82 4.32
C ASP A 625 0.43 -36.06 2.85
N LYS A 626 0.07 -37.23 2.32
CA LYS A 626 0.26 -37.65 0.92
C LYS A 626 -1.08 -37.87 0.19
N GLY A 627 -2.17 -37.26 0.65
CA GLY A 627 -3.51 -37.43 0.08
C GLY A 627 -4.17 -38.74 0.55
N THR A 628 -3.86 -39.86 -0.07
CA THR A 628 -4.46 -41.17 0.32
C THR A 628 -3.78 -41.82 1.52
N HIS A 629 -2.58 -41.35 1.87
CA HIS A 629 -1.78 -41.89 2.98
C HIS A 629 -1.30 -40.74 3.87
N ILE A 630 -1.40 -40.92 5.18
CA ILE A 630 -0.92 -39.95 6.17
C ILE A 630 0.10 -40.66 7.06
N LEU A 631 1.30 -40.09 7.16
CA LEU A 631 2.40 -40.64 7.95
C LEU A 631 2.68 -39.73 9.14
N GLN A 632 2.52 -40.24 10.36
CA GLN A 632 2.95 -39.56 11.58
C GLN A 632 4.34 -40.05 11.97
N PHE A 633 5.25 -39.14 12.26
CA PHE A 633 6.60 -39.43 12.73
C PHE A 633 6.85 -38.75 14.08
N ASN A 634 7.03 -39.55 15.11
CA ASN A 634 7.35 -39.10 16.46
C ASN A 634 8.87 -39.16 16.67
N THR A 635 9.50 -38.02 16.91
CA THR A 635 10.93 -38.01 17.27
C THR A 635 11.13 -38.55 18.70
N ARG A 636 12.34 -39.02 19.00
CA ARG A 636 12.70 -39.67 20.26
C ARG A 636 12.46 -38.76 21.47
N ALA A 637 12.66 -37.45 21.29
CA ALA A 637 12.52 -36.43 22.33
C ALA A 637 11.12 -35.80 22.39
N SER A 638 10.17 -36.20 21.53
CA SER A 638 8.79 -35.67 21.56
C SER A 638 8.03 -36.08 22.83
N ALA A 639 7.23 -35.16 23.36
CA ALA A 639 6.42 -35.36 24.55
C ALA A 639 5.15 -36.20 24.23
N GLY A 640 4.69 -37.00 25.19
CA GLY A 640 3.49 -37.84 25.00
C GLY A 640 2.23 -37.06 24.65
N GLN A 641 2.11 -35.82 25.14
CA GLN A 641 1.01 -34.91 24.79
C GLN A 641 1.05 -34.48 23.31
N GLU A 642 2.24 -34.22 22.76
CA GLU A 642 2.41 -33.88 21.34
C GLU A 642 2.01 -35.05 20.45
N ARG A 643 2.41 -36.28 20.81
CA ARG A 643 2.07 -37.50 20.07
C ARG A 643 0.57 -37.77 20.04
N PHE A 644 -0.10 -37.60 21.18
CA PHE A 644 -1.55 -37.78 21.29
C PHE A 644 -2.31 -36.74 20.45
N LYS A 645 -1.86 -35.48 20.51
CA LYS A 645 -2.47 -34.39 19.76
C LYS A 645 -2.19 -34.45 18.26
N ALA A 646 -1.01 -34.92 17.86
CA ALA A 646 -0.72 -35.24 16.48
C ALA A 646 -1.68 -36.30 15.94
N ALA A 647 -2.00 -37.33 16.73
CA ALA A 647 -2.99 -38.33 16.34
C ALA A 647 -4.42 -37.74 16.22
N GLU A 648 -4.81 -36.81 17.10
CA GLU A 648 -6.08 -36.08 16.99
C GLU A 648 -6.15 -35.23 15.71
N PHE A 649 -5.06 -34.52 15.37
CA PHE A 649 -4.95 -33.75 14.13
C PHE A 649 -4.96 -34.65 12.89
N VAL A 650 -4.28 -35.79 12.91
CA VAL A 650 -4.35 -36.78 11.84
C VAL A 650 -5.80 -37.27 11.68
N GLN A 651 -6.50 -37.55 12.79
CA GLN A 651 -7.89 -37.98 12.74
C GLN A 651 -8.81 -36.90 12.16
N SER A 652 -8.56 -35.61 12.39
CA SER A 652 -9.34 -34.54 11.74
C SER A 652 -9.15 -34.53 10.23
N ILE A 653 -7.92 -34.71 9.73
CA ILE A 653 -7.65 -34.83 8.28
C ILE A 653 -8.36 -36.07 7.69
N VAL A 654 -8.32 -37.21 8.39
CA VAL A 654 -9.01 -38.44 7.96
C VAL A 654 -10.52 -38.25 7.91
N ASN A 655 -11.10 -37.56 8.90
CA ASN A 655 -12.53 -37.27 8.95
C ASN A 655 -12.96 -36.33 7.81
N GLU A 656 -12.16 -35.30 7.49
CA GLU A 656 -12.40 -34.42 6.34
C GLU A 656 -12.40 -35.17 5.00
N ARG A 657 -11.67 -36.30 4.92
CA ARG A 657 -11.61 -37.18 3.75
C ARG A 657 -12.51 -38.41 3.84
N GLU A 658 -13.54 -38.36 4.70
CA GLU A 658 -14.54 -39.41 4.86
C GLU A 658 -13.94 -40.81 5.09
N SER A 659 -12.82 -40.90 5.82
CA SER A 659 -12.10 -42.15 6.12
C SER A 659 -11.52 -42.92 4.92
N GLN A 660 -11.25 -42.25 3.79
CA GLN A 660 -10.58 -42.86 2.62
C GLN A 660 -9.05 -42.76 2.67
N CYS A 661 -8.45 -42.75 3.86
CA CYS A 661 -7.01 -42.52 4.03
C CYS A 661 -6.38 -43.51 5.00
N ASP A 662 -5.24 -44.07 4.62
CA ASP A 662 -4.45 -44.97 5.46
C ASP A 662 -3.48 -44.16 6.34
N VAL A 663 -3.53 -44.41 7.64
CA VAL A 663 -2.65 -43.76 8.64
C VAL A 663 -1.55 -44.72 9.06
N THR A 664 -0.29 -44.29 9.00
CA THR A 664 0.86 -45.04 9.54
C THR A 664 1.63 -44.17 10.54
N VAL A 665 1.91 -44.72 11.73
CA VAL A 665 2.69 -44.05 12.76
C VAL A 665 4.08 -44.66 12.84
N PHE A 666 5.10 -43.82 12.91
CA PHE A 666 6.50 -44.18 13.04
C PHE A 666 7.11 -43.52 14.28
N ASP A 667 7.87 -44.28 15.06
CA ASP A 667 8.64 -43.76 16.18
C ASP A 667 10.13 -43.81 15.85
N GLU A 668 10.85 -42.73 16.11
CA GLU A 668 12.30 -42.66 15.91
C GLU A 668 13.03 -43.76 16.70
N GLY A 669 13.81 -44.58 15.98
CA GLY A 669 14.51 -45.74 16.53
C GLY A 669 13.90 -47.09 16.13
N ASP A 670 12.68 -47.11 15.59
CA ASP A 670 12.15 -48.31 14.93
C ASP A 670 12.79 -48.50 13.54
N SER A 671 13.07 -49.75 13.20
CA SER A 671 13.41 -50.19 11.84
C SER A 671 12.46 -49.67 10.77
N ALA A 672 11.18 -49.50 11.10
CA ALA A 672 10.16 -48.96 10.19
C ALA A 672 10.28 -47.44 9.96
N ALA A 673 10.87 -46.68 10.89
CA ALA A 673 11.01 -45.22 10.77
C ALA A 673 11.86 -44.79 9.57
N MET A 674 12.77 -45.65 9.11
CA MET A 674 13.53 -45.45 7.87
C MET A 674 12.61 -45.31 6.64
N ARG A 675 11.38 -45.82 6.68
CA ARG A 675 10.39 -45.63 5.61
C ARG A 675 9.90 -44.19 5.54
N PHE A 676 9.68 -43.53 6.68
CA PHE A 676 9.34 -42.11 6.74
C PHE A 676 10.54 -41.25 6.30
N LEU A 677 11.73 -41.51 6.85
CA LEU A 677 12.92 -40.71 6.52
C LEU A 677 13.30 -40.79 5.04
N ARG A 678 13.07 -41.94 4.38
CA ARG A 678 13.27 -42.13 2.94
C ARG A 678 12.41 -41.19 2.08
N GLU A 679 11.27 -40.71 2.59
CA GLU A 679 10.45 -39.70 1.89
C GLU A 679 11.19 -38.35 1.74
N PHE A 680 12.30 -38.15 2.47
CA PHE A 680 13.10 -36.92 2.47
C PHE A 680 14.55 -37.14 1.99
N GLY A 681 14.99 -38.37 1.72
CA GLY A 681 16.34 -38.71 1.23
C GLY A 681 16.93 -39.98 1.86
N GLN A 682 18.04 -40.51 1.31
CA GLN A 682 18.66 -41.76 1.80
C GLN A 682 19.52 -41.57 3.07
N ASP A 683 20.03 -40.36 3.33
CA ASP A 683 20.96 -40.04 4.44
C ASP A 683 20.46 -38.84 5.27
N VAL A 684 19.27 -38.95 5.88
CA VAL A 684 18.70 -37.89 6.71
C VAL A 684 19.12 -38.09 8.17
N SER A 685 20.00 -37.22 8.69
CA SER A 685 20.25 -37.08 10.13
C SER A 685 19.43 -35.94 10.70
N LEU A 686 18.68 -36.18 11.77
CA LEU A 686 17.90 -35.13 12.43
C LEU A 686 18.84 -34.13 13.13
N PRO A 687 18.83 -32.83 12.77
CA PRO A 687 19.53 -31.82 13.54
C PRO A 687 18.96 -31.79 14.98
N LEU A 688 19.86 -31.77 15.96
CA LEU A 688 19.51 -31.47 17.34
C LEU A 688 18.93 -30.05 17.39
N HIS A 689 17.84 -29.85 18.12
CA HIS A 689 17.23 -28.54 18.30
C HIS A 689 18.32 -27.52 18.69
N PRO A 690 18.55 -26.42 17.92
CA PRO A 690 19.31 -25.30 18.43
C PRO A 690 18.46 -24.73 19.56
N LYS A 691 18.83 -25.06 20.81
CA LYS A 691 18.10 -24.76 22.05
C LYS A 691 17.15 -23.56 21.92
N ALA A 692 15.83 -23.80 21.95
CA ALA A 692 15.00 -22.91 22.75
C ALA A 692 15.60 -22.96 24.16
N PRO A 693 15.79 -21.84 24.87
CA PRO A 693 16.40 -21.83 26.20
C PRO A 693 15.52 -22.66 27.15
N THR A 694 15.77 -23.96 27.22
CA THR A 694 15.13 -24.86 28.16
C THR A 694 15.76 -24.61 29.51
N ALA A 695 14.91 -24.40 30.50
CA ALA A 695 15.28 -24.24 31.89
C ALA A 695 16.28 -25.32 32.34
N LEU A 696 17.50 -24.86 32.62
CA LEU A 696 18.42 -25.33 33.66
C LEU A 696 18.92 -26.78 33.56
N SER A 697 20.08 -26.95 32.92
CA SER A 697 21.19 -27.50 33.72
C SER A 697 21.54 -26.41 34.74
N ALA A 698 21.12 -26.62 35.98
CA ALA A 698 21.72 -25.95 37.12
C ALA A 698 23.25 -26.04 36.99
N GLU A 699 23.95 -24.94 37.26
CA GLU A 699 25.43 -24.77 37.35
C GLU A 699 26.09 -23.76 36.39
N HIS A 700 25.38 -22.89 35.67
CA HIS A 700 25.99 -21.63 35.21
C HIS A 700 25.05 -20.45 35.46
N ASP A 701 25.43 -19.61 36.43
CA ASP A 701 24.91 -18.25 36.65
C ASP A 701 25.25 -17.36 35.43
N ALA A 702 24.55 -17.56 34.32
CA ALA A 702 24.58 -16.62 33.21
C ALA A 702 23.69 -15.42 33.60
N GLU A 703 24.32 -14.30 33.99
CA GLU A 703 23.64 -13.02 34.24
C GLU A 703 22.62 -12.74 33.13
N ILE A 704 21.33 -12.71 33.50
CA ILE A 704 20.26 -12.28 32.59
C ILE A 704 20.62 -10.85 32.15
N PRO A 705 20.76 -10.56 30.84
CA PRO A 705 21.11 -9.24 30.38
C PRO A 705 20.09 -8.22 30.92
N PRO A 706 20.55 -7.12 31.54
CA PRO A 706 19.66 -6.15 32.15
C PRO A 706 18.72 -5.54 31.11
N ILE A 707 17.45 -5.39 31.48
CA ILE A 707 16.43 -4.74 30.66
C ILE A 707 16.91 -3.33 30.32
N VAL A 708 16.75 -2.93 29.06
CA VAL A 708 17.17 -1.59 28.61
C VAL A 708 15.94 -0.75 28.35
N ILE A 709 15.85 0.40 29.02
CA ILE A 709 14.78 1.37 28.81
C ILE A 709 15.36 2.58 28.06
N PHE A 710 14.64 3.03 27.04
CA PHE A 710 14.91 4.27 26.33
C PHE A 710 13.73 5.23 26.47
N ARG A 711 14.01 6.51 26.63
CA ARG A 711 13.06 7.63 26.59
C ARG A 711 13.12 8.27 25.21
N LEU A 712 11.97 8.47 24.60
CA LEU A 712 11.77 9.27 23.41
C LEU A 712 11.08 10.56 23.84
N SER A 713 11.80 11.68 23.77
CA SER A 713 11.30 13.00 24.17
C SER A 713 11.56 14.04 23.08
N ASP A 714 10.62 14.94 22.81
CA ASP A 714 10.78 16.04 21.86
C ASP A 714 10.90 17.43 22.50
N GLU A 715 11.16 17.49 23.80
CA GLU A 715 11.32 18.73 24.58
C GLU A 715 12.41 19.67 24.02
N SER A 716 13.45 19.14 23.37
CA SER A 716 14.52 19.94 22.74
C SER A 716 14.15 20.52 21.37
N GLY A 717 12.94 20.25 20.87
CA GLY A 717 12.45 20.65 19.54
C GLY A 717 12.73 19.62 18.44
N THR A 718 13.56 18.61 18.70
CA THR A 718 13.74 17.42 17.86
C THR A 718 13.64 16.16 18.71
N PRO A 719 13.00 15.07 18.24
CA PRO A 719 12.84 13.85 19.03
C PRO A 719 14.21 13.21 19.33
N GLU A 720 14.59 13.21 20.60
CA GLU A 720 15.81 12.61 21.13
C GLU A 720 15.52 11.26 21.78
N PHE A 721 16.46 10.32 21.62
CA PHE A 721 16.33 8.97 22.14
C PHE A 721 17.43 8.71 23.17
N GLU A 722 17.07 8.78 24.45
CA GLU A 722 18.01 8.67 25.56
C GLU A 722 17.87 7.32 26.26
N LYS A 723 18.99 6.65 26.55
CA LYS A 723 18.99 5.43 27.35
C LYS A 723 18.91 5.79 28.84
N ILE A 724 17.93 5.24 29.54
CA ILE A 724 17.75 5.42 30.98
C ILE A 724 18.67 4.46 31.75
N LEU A 725 19.35 4.98 32.77
CA LEU A 725 20.22 4.20 33.66
C LEU A 725 19.40 3.52 34.77
N PRO A 726 19.72 2.27 35.16
CA PRO A 726 19.10 1.59 36.29
C PRO A 726 19.45 2.27 37.63
N PRO A 727 18.66 2.11 38.71
CA PRO A 727 17.50 1.21 38.84
C PRO A 727 16.21 1.76 38.19
N TYR A 728 15.44 0.86 37.59
CA TYR A 728 14.17 1.19 36.94
C TYR A 728 13.02 1.15 37.94
N SER A 729 12.12 2.11 37.85
CA SER A 729 10.88 2.11 38.63
C SER A 729 9.73 2.62 37.76
N LYS A 730 8.47 2.35 38.15
CA LYS A 730 7.32 2.96 37.48
C LYS A 730 7.39 4.50 37.50
N ALA A 731 8.03 5.09 38.51
CA ALA A 731 8.25 6.54 38.59
C ALA A 731 9.28 7.07 37.57
N SER A 732 10.07 6.19 36.94
CA SER A 732 11.01 6.55 35.86
C SER A 732 10.30 6.75 34.52
N LEU A 733 9.02 6.34 34.39
CA LEU A 733 8.20 6.52 33.21
C LEU A 733 7.38 7.81 33.36
N SER A 734 7.83 8.89 32.73
CA SER A 734 7.16 10.19 32.72
C SER A 734 5.87 10.15 31.92
N SER A 735 4.76 10.66 32.48
CA SER A 735 3.49 10.78 31.74
C SER A 735 3.59 11.67 30.50
N ASP A 736 4.63 12.49 30.37
CA ASP A 736 4.83 13.44 29.28
C ASP A 736 5.64 12.87 28.10
N ASP A 737 6.12 11.62 28.15
CA ASP A 737 6.98 11.05 27.09
C ASP A 737 6.62 9.62 26.69
N VAL A 738 7.31 9.10 25.67
CA VAL A 738 7.22 7.70 25.22
C VAL A 738 8.46 6.92 25.64
N PHE A 739 8.28 5.67 26.07
CA PHE A 739 9.37 4.81 26.54
C PHE A 739 9.40 3.49 25.77
N LEU A 740 10.59 3.09 25.32
CA LEU A 740 10.86 1.78 24.73
C LEU A 740 11.53 0.90 25.79
N VAL A 741 10.91 -0.21 26.17
CA VAL A 741 11.45 -1.18 27.12
C VAL A 741 11.82 -2.45 26.37
N ASP A 742 13.12 -2.72 26.28
CA ASP A 742 13.67 -3.93 25.68
C ASP A 742 13.73 -5.06 26.70
N ALA A 743 12.74 -5.94 26.65
CA ALA A 743 12.68 -7.17 27.40
C ALA A 743 12.88 -8.41 26.50
N ALA A 744 13.57 -8.26 25.36
CA ALA A 744 13.82 -9.37 24.43
C ALA A 744 14.70 -10.48 25.03
N SER A 745 15.49 -10.19 26.06
CA SER A 745 16.30 -11.16 26.81
C SER A 745 15.49 -11.95 27.86
N ASN A 746 14.22 -11.60 28.10
CA ASN A 746 13.38 -12.31 29.04
C ASN A 746 13.03 -13.70 28.49
N SER A 747 13.58 -14.74 29.11
CA SER A 747 13.38 -16.15 28.71
C SER A 747 11.92 -16.59 28.80
N SER A 748 11.13 -15.99 29.68
CA SER A 748 9.70 -16.32 29.86
C SER A 748 8.81 -15.56 28.89
N HIS A 749 9.06 -14.28 28.60
CA HIS A 749 8.20 -13.46 27.73
C HIS A 749 9.03 -12.45 26.91
N PRO A 750 9.70 -12.87 25.83
CA PRO A 750 10.50 -11.96 25.02
C PRO A 750 9.59 -10.99 24.26
N ALA A 751 9.72 -9.69 24.52
CA ALA A 751 8.97 -8.65 23.83
C ALA A 751 9.69 -7.30 23.90
N ILE A 752 9.37 -6.42 22.96
CA ILE A 752 9.68 -5.00 23.04
C ILE A 752 8.41 -4.25 23.41
N TYR A 753 8.43 -3.52 24.51
CA TYR A 753 7.29 -2.72 24.94
C TYR A 753 7.45 -1.25 24.54
N ILE A 754 6.37 -0.65 24.10
CA ILE A 754 6.23 0.79 23.90
C ILE A 754 5.20 1.27 24.92
N TRP A 755 5.67 1.98 25.95
CA TRP A 755 4.81 2.63 26.92
C TRP A 755 4.63 4.09 26.53
N ILE A 756 3.39 4.55 26.45
CA ILE A 756 3.04 5.90 26.01
C ILE A 756 2.42 6.64 27.19
N GLY A 757 3.09 7.72 27.61
CA GLY A 757 2.58 8.64 28.61
C GLY A 757 1.28 9.31 28.17
N ARG A 758 0.41 9.58 29.15
CA ARG A 758 -0.90 10.22 28.89
C ARG A 758 -0.76 11.56 28.15
N ASN A 759 0.23 12.34 28.53
CA ASN A 759 0.50 13.68 28.02
C ASN A 759 1.57 13.69 26.90
N ALA A 760 2.11 12.53 26.53
CA ALA A 760 3.15 12.44 25.51
C ALA A 760 2.73 13.10 24.19
N SER A 761 3.70 13.71 23.53
CA SER A 761 3.46 14.53 22.34
C SER A 761 2.92 13.67 21.19
N LEU A 762 2.14 14.29 20.28
CA LEU A 762 1.67 13.59 19.07
C LEU A 762 2.85 13.12 18.20
N ASN A 763 3.94 13.89 18.18
CA ASN A 763 5.12 13.56 17.39
C ASN A 763 5.86 12.35 17.97
N GLU A 764 5.99 12.27 19.30
CA GLU A 764 6.56 11.10 20.00
C GLU A 764 5.70 9.85 19.79
N LYS A 765 4.38 9.96 19.99
CA LYS A 765 3.40 8.88 19.77
C LYS A 765 3.48 8.33 18.35
N ARG A 766 3.64 9.20 17.35
CA ARG A 766 3.77 8.83 15.93
C ARG A 766 5.05 8.06 15.64
N LEU A 767 6.17 8.51 16.20
CA LEU A 767 7.48 7.94 15.89
C LEU A 767 7.78 6.66 16.70
N ALA A 768 7.08 6.45 17.83
CA ALA A 768 7.29 5.33 18.75
C ALA A 768 7.45 3.96 18.07
N LEU A 769 6.49 3.58 17.22
CA LEU A 769 6.50 2.27 16.54
C LEU A 769 7.62 2.17 15.50
N GLN A 770 7.88 3.26 14.77
CA GLN A 770 8.96 3.34 13.79
C GLN A 770 10.33 3.19 14.47
N TYR A 771 10.53 3.84 15.61
CA TYR A 771 11.75 3.70 16.40
C TYR A 771 11.90 2.30 16.98
N ALA A 772 10.83 1.69 17.51
CA ALA A 772 10.87 0.31 18.01
C ALA A 772 11.30 -0.69 16.91
N GLN A 773 10.74 -0.56 15.71
CA GLN A 773 11.12 -1.38 14.56
C GLN A 773 12.58 -1.14 14.16
N ARG A 774 13.00 0.12 14.02
CA ARG A 774 14.37 0.49 13.66
C ARG A 774 15.37 0.00 14.71
N TYR A 775 15.03 0.07 15.98
CA TYR A 775 15.83 -0.46 17.09
C TYR A 775 16.06 -1.97 16.94
N LEU A 776 15.00 -2.75 16.69
CA LEU A 776 15.09 -4.19 16.44
C LEU A 776 15.98 -4.51 15.23
N TYR A 777 15.86 -3.77 14.13
CA TYR A 777 16.71 -3.95 12.94
C TYR A 777 18.20 -3.66 13.21
N HIS A 778 18.51 -2.59 13.94
CA HIS A 778 19.89 -2.29 14.32
C HIS A 778 20.46 -3.32 15.29
N LYS A 779 19.66 -3.80 16.25
CA LYS A 779 20.08 -4.83 17.21
C LYS A 779 20.42 -6.15 16.51
N ARG A 780 19.70 -6.50 15.44
CA ARG A 780 20.04 -7.64 14.57
C ARG A 780 21.37 -7.45 13.82
N SER A 781 21.68 -6.23 13.39
CA SER A 781 22.85 -5.93 12.56
C SER A 781 24.17 -5.83 13.35
N ASN A 782 24.10 -5.53 14.65
CA ASN A 782 25.26 -5.45 15.55
C ASN A 782 25.61 -6.84 16.12
N GLU A 783 26.06 -7.75 15.26
CA GLU A 783 26.48 -9.12 15.60
C GLU A 783 27.83 -9.15 16.35
N GLY A 784 27.82 -8.83 17.64
CA GLY A 784 28.99 -8.93 18.52
C GLY A 784 28.78 -9.61 19.87
N SER A 785 27.53 -9.81 20.33
CA SER A 785 27.23 -10.18 21.73
C SER A 785 26.61 -11.56 21.96
N GLY A 786 26.69 -12.48 20.99
CA GLY A 786 26.34 -13.90 21.20
C GLY A 786 24.85 -14.21 21.42
N PHE A 787 23.96 -13.22 21.50
CA PHE A 787 22.50 -13.40 21.61
C PHE A 787 21.81 -12.99 20.31
N ARG A 788 21.29 -13.96 19.54
CA ARG A 788 20.50 -13.71 18.32
C ARG A 788 19.14 -13.13 18.71
N VAL A 789 18.92 -11.83 18.51
CA VAL A 789 17.61 -11.21 18.65
C VAL A 789 16.89 -11.22 17.31
N ASP A 790 15.72 -11.85 17.28
CA ASP A 790 14.94 -11.99 16.06
C ASP A 790 14.03 -10.78 15.78
N VAL A 791 13.87 -10.39 14.52
CA VAL A 791 13.01 -9.25 14.13
C VAL A 791 11.52 -9.60 14.24
N GLY A 792 11.21 -10.89 14.36
CA GLY A 792 9.87 -11.40 14.60
C GLY A 792 9.35 -11.15 16.02
N ILE A 793 10.21 -10.77 16.98
CA ILE A 793 9.79 -10.58 18.39
C ILE A 793 8.59 -9.63 18.49
N PRO A 794 7.57 -9.96 19.31
CA PRO A 794 6.39 -9.12 19.47
C PRO A 794 6.72 -7.70 19.91
N ILE A 795 6.05 -6.74 19.29
CA ILE A 795 6.06 -5.34 19.73
C ILE A 795 4.71 -5.06 20.39
N ILE A 796 4.74 -4.68 21.66
CA ILE A 796 3.55 -4.48 22.49
C ILE A 796 3.46 -3.00 22.83
N LYS A 797 2.39 -2.34 22.39
CA LYS A 797 2.13 -0.93 22.66
C LYS A 797 1.02 -0.81 23.72
N LEU A 798 1.30 -0.04 24.76
CA LEU A 798 0.38 0.21 25.87
C LEU A 798 0.35 1.69 26.25
N LEU A 799 -0.83 2.18 26.62
CA LEU A 799 -1.01 3.50 27.22
C LEU A 799 -0.85 3.45 28.74
N GLU A 800 -0.39 4.57 29.31
CA GLU A 800 -0.37 4.78 30.76
C GLU A 800 -1.73 4.47 31.41
N GLY A 801 -1.72 3.61 32.44
CA GLY A 801 -2.91 3.12 33.14
C GLY A 801 -3.51 1.83 32.59
N ASN A 802 -3.10 1.40 31.40
CA ASN A 802 -3.46 0.11 30.81
C ASN A 802 -2.28 -0.87 30.80
N GLU A 803 -1.36 -0.75 31.76
CA GLU A 803 -0.19 -1.62 31.86
C GLU A 803 -0.58 -3.08 32.15
N THR A 804 0.12 -4.02 31.51
CA THR A 804 -0.05 -5.45 31.78
C THR A 804 0.80 -5.89 32.97
N ALA A 805 0.39 -6.95 33.67
CA ALA A 805 1.19 -7.52 34.76
C ALA A 805 2.57 -8.02 34.30
N VAL A 806 2.69 -8.45 33.04
CA VAL A 806 3.98 -8.86 32.44
C VAL A 806 4.90 -7.66 32.24
N PHE A 807 4.37 -6.54 31.72
CA PHE A 807 5.12 -5.30 31.58
C PHE A 807 5.60 -4.76 32.94
N LEU A 808 4.71 -4.69 33.94
CA LEU A 808 5.05 -4.18 35.26
C LEU A 808 6.18 -4.99 35.91
N ARG A 809 6.12 -6.32 35.82
CA ARG A 809 7.20 -7.20 36.31
C ARG A 809 8.51 -6.98 35.55
N ALA A 810 8.46 -6.84 34.23
CA ALA A 810 9.66 -6.54 33.44
C ALA A 810 10.30 -5.21 33.86
N THR A 811 9.51 -4.20 34.20
CA THR A 811 10.04 -2.89 34.62
C THR A 811 10.49 -2.79 36.08
N GLN A 812 10.22 -3.81 36.91
CA GLN A 812 10.43 -3.74 38.37
C GLN A 812 11.77 -4.30 38.88
N GLY A 813 12.64 -4.81 38.01
CA GLY A 813 14.05 -5.13 38.33
C GLY A 813 14.26 -6.10 39.48
#